data_AF-A0A950AAZ8-F1
#
_entry.id   AF-A0A950AAZ8-F1
#
_cell.length_a   1.000
_cell.length_b   1.000
_cell.length_c   1.000
_cell.angle_alpha   90.00
_cell.angle_beta   90.00
_cell.angle_gamma   90.00
#
_symmetry.space_group_name_H-M   'P 1'
#
loop_
_entity.id
_entity.type
_entity.pdbx_description
1 polymer ?
#
loop_
_entity_poly.entity_id
_entity_poly.type
_entity_poly.pdbx_seq_one_letter_code
_entity_poly.pdbx_strand_id
1 'polypeptide(L)'
;MPEAAAVLRPPPDEPSRPGAALHAVPGPAAAAPALEIPAYDLTAALALEHELGVSHVLAQVLVRRGLSDVRAARAFLEPSEGHDPSAFAGIERAVALIERHIRDRSRIVVHGDYDVDGVCATATMVRALRALGVDVGWYLPDRLTDGYGLSLETVQRLAARGAALLVTVDCAITAVDEVAAARAAGLDVVVSDHHAPRADGRLPDCEIVHPAVCGYPCPDLCGTGVAYKLAQALGAPGAEGDIELVALATVADLMPLAGENRRLVREGLRALSRTSRPGLRALMKVSKVDPSAIDTGALGFRLAPRINAAGRLRRADAGLELLLTGDERRAAEIASELDRVNAERRAVEQRIVWEAESQVAEQVADRGERFSYVLAGEGWHPGVVGIVASRIVERHHRPVVVVALEGDEGSGSARSIPGFDLLGALHATAEHVGRYGGHRAAAGMAIERDRLDGFREAFERHAAEVLLPEMLVPRERVDAIVSGGDLGLELAEELEKLEPCGMGNPRSRLLVPGARLRDPRPMGDGRHLRFVVGSGGTSARAVAFGCGGQLGVDAEEPVDATFRLERNFWNGAVEPRLVLGHARRCSPDAIEVLGEPDDYLAAALGSSELDVPPSPAQSGARTMLDRRGQSPLAVLCDAISTGGEVLAVCADAPRRLTGLRPRIGGFALVSYHALVRDPRVGERFAHVVALDPP
;
A
#
# COMPACT_ATOMS: atom_id res chain seq x y z
N MET A 1 -31.13 35.64 58.88
CA MET A 1 -31.17 34.76 60.07
C MET A 1 -32.40 35.16 60.88
N PRO A 2 -33.31 34.25 61.28
CA PRO A 2 -33.41 32.80 61.01
C PRO A 2 -34.75 32.40 60.31
N GLU A 3 -34.75 31.37 59.44
CA GLU A 3 -35.32 29.99 59.60
C GLU A 3 -36.85 29.89 59.42
N ALA A 4 -37.46 28.89 58.78
CA ALA A 4 -37.03 27.79 57.93
C ALA A 4 -38.32 27.27 57.22
N ALA A 5 -38.30 27.08 55.91
CA ALA A 5 -39.42 26.51 55.14
C ALA A 5 -38.98 25.20 54.48
N ALA A 6 -39.77 24.15 54.72
CA ALA A 6 -39.52 22.79 54.28
C ALA A 6 -39.53 22.65 52.75
N VAL A 7 -38.46 22.08 52.20
CA VAL A 7 -38.29 21.75 50.78
C VAL A 7 -38.83 20.34 50.52
N LEU A 8 -39.77 20.25 49.58
CA LEU A 8 -40.25 18.99 48.99
C LEU A 8 -39.10 18.29 48.25
N ARG A 9 -38.85 17.02 48.60
CA ARG A 9 -37.86 16.16 47.92
C ARG A 9 -38.37 15.71 46.55
N PRO A 10 -37.54 15.73 45.49
CA PRO A 10 -37.83 15.06 44.23
C PRO A 10 -37.67 13.52 44.37
N PRO A 11 -38.31 12.73 43.48
CA PRO A 11 -38.21 11.27 43.51
C PRO A 11 -36.79 10.79 43.17
N PRO A 12 -36.41 9.57 43.59
CA PRO A 12 -35.06 9.05 43.38
C PRO A 12 -34.79 8.78 41.90
N ASP A 13 -33.60 9.19 41.45
CA ASP A 13 -33.05 8.96 40.13
C ASP A 13 -33.11 7.46 39.76
N GLU A 14 -33.80 7.13 38.67
CA GLU A 14 -33.56 5.89 37.95
C GLU A 14 -32.14 5.94 37.36
N PRO A 15 -31.32 4.88 37.51
CA PRO A 15 -30.01 4.83 36.89
C PRO A 15 -30.19 4.88 35.37
N SER A 16 -29.71 5.97 34.78
CA SER A 16 -29.55 6.14 33.35
C SER A 16 -28.85 4.90 32.79
N ARG A 17 -29.55 4.16 31.92
CA ARG A 17 -28.97 3.06 31.16
C ARG A 17 -27.74 3.61 30.43
N PRO A 18 -26.53 3.07 30.66
CA PRO A 18 -25.38 3.47 29.87
C PRO A 18 -25.70 3.16 28.40
N GLY A 19 -25.58 4.18 27.54
CA GLY A 19 -25.67 4.00 26.10
C GLY A 19 -24.74 2.85 25.72
N ALA A 20 -25.30 1.85 25.05
CA ALA A 20 -24.54 0.70 24.57
C ALA A 20 -23.39 1.24 23.72
N ALA A 21 -22.18 1.27 24.30
CA ALA A 21 -20.98 1.35 23.53
C ALA A 21 -21.06 0.19 22.55
N LEU A 22 -21.09 0.50 21.25
CA LEU A 22 -20.88 -0.48 20.20
C LEU A 22 -19.50 -1.09 20.46
N HIS A 23 -19.47 -2.15 21.27
CA HIS A 23 -18.31 -2.99 21.44
C HIS A 23 -17.99 -3.50 20.05
N ALA A 24 -16.82 -3.10 19.54
CA ALA A 24 -16.30 -3.63 18.30
C ALA A 24 -16.32 -5.15 18.44
N VAL A 25 -17.18 -5.81 17.67
CA VAL A 25 -17.12 -7.26 17.49
C VAL A 25 -15.69 -7.53 16.99
N PRO A 26 -14.88 -8.33 17.69
CA PRO A 26 -13.60 -8.76 17.16
C PRO A 26 -13.94 -9.50 15.86
N GLY A 27 -13.59 -8.91 14.72
CA GLY A 27 -13.68 -9.63 13.45
C GLY A 27 -12.85 -10.91 13.55
N PRO A 28 -13.21 -11.98 12.84
CA PRO A 28 -12.37 -13.17 12.78
C PRO A 28 -10.95 -12.75 12.38
N ALA A 29 -9.94 -13.34 13.03
CA ALA A 29 -8.56 -13.12 12.62
C ALA A 29 -8.44 -13.57 11.15
N ALA A 30 -8.04 -12.65 10.26
CA ALA A 30 -7.74 -13.00 8.88
C ALA A 30 -6.75 -14.18 8.88
N ALA A 31 -6.96 -15.17 8.00
CA ALA A 31 -6.06 -16.29 7.89
C ALA A 31 -4.61 -15.80 7.68
N ALA A 32 -3.66 -16.37 8.43
CA ALA A 32 -2.26 -15.96 8.32
C ALA A 32 -1.78 -16.14 6.87
N PRO A 33 -1.11 -15.14 6.29
CA PRO A 33 -0.68 -15.22 4.90
C PRO A 33 0.35 -16.33 4.71
N ALA A 34 0.33 -16.92 3.51
CA ALA A 34 1.45 -17.71 3.05
C ALA A 34 2.67 -16.78 2.84
N LEU A 35 3.80 -17.12 3.48
CA LEU A 35 5.04 -16.41 3.24
C LEU A 35 5.61 -16.81 1.87
N GLU A 36 5.79 -15.83 1.01
CA GLU A 36 6.45 -15.98 -0.28
C GLU A 36 7.89 -15.47 -0.13
N ILE A 37 8.86 -16.36 -0.31
CA ILE A 37 10.29 -16.06 -0.24
C ILE A 37 10.88 -16.27 -1.64
N PRO A 38 10.86 -15.27 -2.53
CA PRO A 38 11.37 -15.43 -3.88
C PRO A 38 12.87 -15.76 -3.86
N ALA A 39 13.27 -16.67 -4.75
CA ALA A 39 14.66 -16.93 -5.01
C ALA A 39 15.40 -15.65 -5.45
N TYR A 40 16.66 -15.51 -5.09
CA TYR A 40 17.48 -14.36 -5.48
C TYR A 40 18.88 -14.78 -5.90
N ASP A 41 19.49 -13.99 -6.79
CA ASP A 41 20.89 -14.19 -7.21
C ASP A 41 21.85 -13.67 -6.12
N LEU A 42 22.51 -14.61 -5.43
CA LEU A 42 23.51 -14.30 -4.41
C LEU A 42 24.71 -13.52 -4.96
N THR A 43 25.12 -13.80 -6.20
CA THR A 43 26.26 -13.11 -6.83
C THR A 43 25.93 -11.64 -7.03
N ALA A 44 24.72 -11.35 -7.51
CA ALA A 44 24.23 -9.98 -7.64
C ALA A 44 24.15 -9.28 -6.27
N ALA A 45 23.64 -9.94 -5.23
CA ALA A 45 23.57 -9.35 -3.89
C ALA A 45 24.96 -8.98 -3.34
N LEU A 46 25.95 -9.88 -3.47
CA LEU A 46 27.33 -9.62 -3.06
C LEU A 46 27.97 -8.47 -3.86
N ALA A 47 27.67 -8.37 -5.16
CA ALA A 47 28.12 -7.25 -5.98
C ALA A 47 27.52 -5.91 -5.51
N LEU A 48 26.21 -5.88 -5.17
CA LEU A 48 25.57 -4.68 -4.62
C LEU A 48 26.15 -4.29 -3.26
N GLU A 49 26.39 -5.26 -2.37
CA GLU A 49 27.04 -5.04 -1.08
C GLU A 49 28.39 -4.32 -1.24
N HIS A 50 29.25 -4.86 -2.11
CA HIS A 50 30.59 -4.31 -2.37
C HIS A 50 30.53 -2.93 -3.07
N GLU A 51 29.80 -2.81 -4.17
CA GLU A 51 29.84 -1.63 -5.05
C GLU A 51 28.99 -0.45 -4.54
N LEU A 52 27.96 -0.72 -3.74
CA LEU A 52 27.10 0.31 -3.16
C LEU A 52 27.42 0.59 -1.68
N GLY A 53 28.20 -0.26 -1.02
CA GLY A 53 28.51 -0.14 0.41
C GLY A 53 27.25 -0.24 1.28
N VAL A 54 26.35 -1.16 0.91
CA VAL A 54 25.11 -1.44 1.64
C VAL A 54 25.19 -2.77 2.38
N SER A 55 24.39 -2.99 3.42
CA SER A 55 24.35 -4.32 4.06
C SER A 55 23.84 -5.40 3.10
N HIS A 56 24.22 -6.65 3.37
CA HIS A 56 23.65 -7.84 2.71
C HIS A 56 22.11 -7.86 2.80
N VAL A 57 21.52 -7.35 3.88
CA VAL A 57 20.06 -7.27 4.04
C VAL A 57 19.46 -6.33 3.01
N LEU A 58 19.99 -5.10 2.86
CA LEU A 58 19.50 -4.17 1.85
C LEU A 58 19.77 -4.71 0.42
N ALA A 59 20.90 -5.37 0.19
CA ALA A 59 21.19 -6.02 -1.08
C ALA A 59 20.16 -7.11 -1.43
N GLN A 60 19.79 -7.98 -0.48
CA GLN A 60 18.70 -8.96 -0.66
C GLN A 60 17.39 -8.28 -1.06
N VAL A 61 17.01 -7.20 -0.35
CA VAL A 61 15.79 -6.44 -0.65
C VAL A 61 15.81 -5.94 -2.10
N LEU A 62 16.92 -5.35 -2.54
CA LEU A 62 17.08 -4.82 -3.89
C LEU A 62 17.00 -5.92 -4.95
N VAL A 63 17.77 -7.01 -4.80
CA VAL A 63 17.77 -8.12 -5.78
C VAL A 63 16.38 -8.75 -5.87
N ARG A 64 15.72 -9.03 -4.74
CA ARG A 64 14.36 -9.57 -4.75
C ARG A 64 13.39 -8.61 -5.41
N ARG A 65 13.56 -7.30 -5.29
CA ARG A 65 12.75 -6.30 -5.99
C ARG A 65 13.08 -6.14 -7.47
N GLY A 66 13.97 -6.96 -8.03
CA GLY A 66 14.37 -6.93 -9.44
C GLY A 66 15.48 -5.92 -9.75
N LEU A 67 16.14 -5.37 -8.71
CA LEU A 67 17.22 -4.40 -8.83
C LEU A 67 18.59 -5.06 -8.66
N SER A 68 18.87 -6.08 -9.49
CA SER A 68 20.11 -6.86 -9.43
C SER A 68 21.31 -6.15 -10.08
N ASP A 69 21.05 -5.19 -10.97
CA ASP A 69 22.09 -4.36 -11.60
C ASP A 69 22.51 -3.20 -10.68
N VAL A 70 23.83 -2.99 -10.55
CA VAL A 70 24.41 -1.96 -9.67
C VAL A 70 23.95 -0.55 -10.05
N ARG A 71 23.84 -0.24 -11.35
CA ARG A 71 23.44 1.11 -11.80
C ARG A 71 21.95 1.34 -11.53
N ALA A 72 21.11 0.35 -11.83
CA ALA A 72 19.68 0.40 -11.56
C ALA A 72 19.40 0.54 -10.05
N ALA A 73 20.07 -0.26 -9.21
CA ALA A 73 19.95 -0.18 -7.76
C ALA A 73 20.41 1.19 -7.21
N ARG A 74 21.54 1.72 -7.69
CA ARG A 74 22.00 3.07 -7.32
C ARG A 74 20.98 4.14 -7.71
N ALA A 75 20.49 4.12 -8.94
CA ALA A 75 19.48 5.08 -9.41
C ALA A 75 18.17 5.00 -8.60
N PHE A 76 17.79 3.80 -8.16
CA PHE A 76 16.63 3.59 -7.31
C PHE A 76 16.80 4.17 -5.88
N LEU A 77 17.96 3.97 -5.26
CA LEU A 77 18.28 4.52 -3.94
C LEU A 77 18.51 6.05 -3.99
N GLU A 78 19.00 6.55 -5.11
CA GLU A 78 19.31 7.96 -5.37
C GLU A 78 18.47 8.53 -6.52
N PRO A 79 17.13 8.60 -6.39
CA PRO A 79 16.25 8.97 -7.50
C PRO A 79 16.52 10.41 -7.95
N SER A 80 17.02 10.52 -9.18
CA SER A 80 17.40 11.77 -9.85
C SER A 80 16.81 11.89 -11.26
N GLU A 81 16.17 10.83 -11.75
CA GLU A 81 15.49 10.79 -13.04
C GLU A 81 14.44 11.91 -13.14
N GLY A 82 14.53 12.69 -14.21
CA GLY A 82 13.57 13.71 -14.55
C GLY A 82 13.63 13.99 -16.04
N HIS A 83 12.48 14.25 -16.64
CA HIS A 83 12.35 14.39 -18.09
C HIS A 83 11.82 15.78 -18.44
N ASP A 84 12.36 16.37 -19.51
CA ASP A 84 11.90 17.67 -19.99
C ASP A 84 10.46 17.58 -20.51
N PRO A 85 9.61 18.61 -20.32
CA PRO A 85 8.26 18.61 -20.86
C PRO A 85 8.20 18.36 -22.39
N SER A 86 9.20 18.78 -23.16
CA SER A 86 9.27 18.53 -24.62
C SER A 86 9.36 17.03 -24.99
N ALA A 87 9.58 16.14 -24.03
CA ALA A 87 9.51 14.70 -24.26
C ALA A 87 8.07 14.20 -24.49
N PHE A 88 7.03 15.01 -24.22
CA PHE A 88 5.67 14.73 -24.66
C PHE A 88 5.52 15.09 -26.14
N ALA A 89 5.34 14.10 -27.01
CA ALA A 89 5.09 14.36 -28.42
C ALA A 89 3.84 15.24 -28.62
N GLY A 90 4.03 16.45 -29.15
CA GLY A 90 2.95 17.38 -29.49
C GLY A 90 2.56 18.37 -28.39
N ILE A 91 3.26 18.38 -27.25
CA ILE A 91 3.02 19.37 -26.18
C ILE A 91 3.18 20.81 -26.67
N GLU A 92 4.04 21.06 -27.66
CA GLU A 92 4.27 22.37 -28.25
C GLU A 92 3.01 22.91 -28.94
N ARG A 93 2.16 22.02 -29.50
CA ARG A 93 0.89 22.43 -30.12
C ARG A 93 -0.14 22.81 -29.07
N ALA A 94 -0.22 22.06 -27.97
CA ALA A 94 -1.07 22.41 -26.83
C ALA A 94 -0.64 23.75 -26.22
N VAL A 95 0.67 23.96 -26.01
CA VAL A 95 1.25 25.23 -25.55
C VAL A 95 0.89 26.38 -26.49
N ALA A 96 1.16 26.23 -27.80
CA ALA A 96 0.87 27.26 -28.79
C ALA A 96 -0.62 27.62 -28.87
N LEU A 97 -1.51 26.62 -28.70
CA LEU A 97 -2.95 26.83 -28.64
C LEU A 97 -3.35 27.65 -27.39
N ILE A 98 -2.83 27.28 -26.22
CA ILE A 98 -3.08 28.02 -24.97
C ILE A 98 -2.55 29.46 -25.09
N GLU A 99 -1.31 29.65 -25.53
CA GLU A 99 -0.68 30.97 -25.69
C GLU A 99 -1.42 31.86 -26.70
N ARG A 100 -2.03 31.28 -27.75
CA ARG A 100 -2.91 32.02 -28.65
C ARG A 100 -4.10 32.60 -27.88
N HIS A 101 -4.82 31.76 -27.13
CA HIS A 101 -5.96 32.21 -26.33
C HIS A 101 -5.59 33.23 -25.25
N ILE A 102 -4.40 33.11 -24.65
CA ILE A 102 -3.86 34.12 -23.73
C ILE A 102 -3.67 35.47 -24.43
N ARG A 103 -3.02 35.49 -25.62
CA ARG A 103 -2.84 36.72 -26.41
C ARG A 103 -4.16 37.35 -26.83
N ASP A 104 -5.12 36.52 -27.24
CA ASP A 104 -6.44 36.95 -27.69
C ASP A 104 -7.34 37.39 -26.53
N ARG A 105 -6.90 37.20 -25.28
CA ARG A 105 -7.68 37.44 -24.04
C ARG A 105 -9.02 36.72 -24.05
N SER A 106 -9.02 35.53 -24.63
CA SER A 106 -10.16 34.65 -24.72
C SER A 106 -10.49 34.04 -23.36
N ARG A 107 -11.75 33.66 -23.13
CA ARG A 107 -12.16 33.04 -21.87
C ARG A 107 -11.67 31.59 -21.83
N ILE A 108 -10.68 31.33 -20.99
CA ILE A 108 -10.12 30.00 -20.74
C ILE A 108 -10.80 29.38 -19.52
N VAL A 109 -11.22 28.11 -19.62
CA VAL A 109 -11.76 27.32 -18.50
C VAL A 109 -10.93 26.06 -18.31
N VAL A 110 -10.50 25.80 -17.08
CA VAL A 110 -9.89 24.53 -16.67
C VAL A 110 -10.97 23.58 -16.15
N HIS A 111 -11.07 22.38 -16.70
CA HIS A 111 -12.00 21.35 -16.25
C HIS A 111 -11.23 20.19 -15.63
N GLY A 112 -11.38 19.96 -14.32
CA GLY A 112 -10.74 18.84 -13.62
C GLY A 112 -11.69 17.72 -13.26
N ASP A 113 -11.18 16.73 -12.52
CA ASP A 113 -11.99 15.74 -11.79
C ASP A 113 -12.10 16.08 -10.29
N TYR A 114 -13.05 15.43 -9.60
CA TYR A 114 -13.41 15.72 -8.21
C TYR A 114 -12.50 15.07 -7.16
N ASP A 115 -11.60 14.16 -7.55
CA ASP A 115 -10.70 13.51 -6.60
C ASP A 115 -9.43 14.33 -6.34
N VAL A 116 -8.51 13.82 -5.52
CA VAL A 116 -7.32 14.59 -5.14
C VAL A 116 -6.44 14.91 -6.34
N ASP A 117 -6.33 14.02 -7.32
CA ASP A 117 -5.48 14.28 -8.49
C ASP A 117 -6.12 15.35 -9.36
N GLY A 118 -7.40 15.22 -9.71
CA GLY A 118 -8.12 16.22 -10.49
C GLY A 118 -8.18 17.60 -9.82
N VAL A 119 -8.36 17.64 -8.49
CA VAL A 119 -8.34 18.88 -7.71
C VAL A 119 -6.94 19.51 -7.70
N CYS A 120 -5.87 18.71 -7.54
CA CYS A 120 -4.49 19.20 -7.56
C CYS A 120 -4.06 19.67 -8.96
N ALA A 121 -4.45 18.94 -10.01
CA ALA A 121 -4.19 19.27 -11.40
C ALA A 121 -4.89 20.58 -11.79
N THR A 122 -6.15 20.74 -11.36
CA THR A 122 -6.91 22.00 -11.55
C THR A 122 -6.25 23.15 -10.83
N ALA A 123 -5.86 22.97 -9.56
CA ALA A 123 -5.17 24.01 -8.80
C ALA A 123 -3.86 24.42 -9.48
N THR A 124 -3.08 23.45 -9.96
CA THR A 124 -1.82 23.66 -10.68
C THR A 124 -2.03 24.48 -11.95
N MET A 125 -2.95 24.08 -12.83
CA MET A 125 -3.19 24.83 -14.08
C MET A 125 -3.83 26.20 -13.84
N VAL A 126 -4.74 26.33 -12.88
CA VAL A 126 -5.33 27.63 -12.53
C VAL A 126 -4.25 28.59 -12.01
N ARG A 127 -3.33 28.12 -11.16
CA ARG A 127 -2.20 28.93 -10.67
C ARG A 127 -1.26 29.33 -11.82
N ALA A 128 -0.92 28.39 -12.70
CA ALA A 128 -0.05 28.64 -13.85
C ALA A 128 -0.64 29.71 -14.79
N LEU A 129 -1.91 29.57 -15.17
CA LEU A 129 -2.59 30.52 -16.06
C LEU A 129 -2.76 31.90 -15.39
N ARG A 130 -3.06 31.95 -14.08
CA ARG A 130 -3.09 33.22 -13.32
C ARG A 130 -1.72 33.91 -13.27
N ALA A 131 -0.64 33.13 -13.11
CA ALA A 131 0.72 33.67 -13.14
C ALA A 131 1.10 34.25 -14.50
N LEU A 132 0.48 33.75 -15.57
CA LEU A 132 0.58 34.29 -16.94
C LEU A 132 -0.40 35.45 -17.22
N GLY A 133 -1.14 35.91 -16.20
CA GLY A 133 -2.05 37.07 -16.30
C GLY A 133 -3.44 36.76 -16.85
N VAL A 134 -3.86 35.49 -16.86
CA VAL A 134 -5.17 35.06 -17.35
C VAL A 134 -6.23 35.14 -16.25
N ASP A 135 -7.39 35.72 -16.55
CA ASP A 135 -8.61 35.54 -15.76
C ASP A 135 -9.27 34.20 -16.11
N VAL A 136 -8.77 33.14 -15.48
CA VAL A 136 -9.14 31.75 -15.79
C VAL A 136 -10.35 31.30 -14.97
N GLY A 137 -11.34 30.72 -15.67
CA GLY A 137 -12.44 29.99 -15.04
C GLY A 137 -12.05 28.54 -14.73
N TRP A 138 -12.80 27.89 -13.85
CA TRP A 138 -12.62 26.46 -13.57
C TRP A 138 -13.95 25.76 -13.36
N TYR A 139 -13.97 24.44 -13.56
CA TYR A 139 -15.12 23.57 -13.32
C TYR A 139 -14.64 22.22 -12.76
N LEU A 140 -15.31 21.74 -11.71
CA LEU A 140 -15.16 20.39 -11.19
C LEU A 140 -16.55 19.73 -11.24
N PRO A 141 -16.68 18.50 -11.79
CA PRO A 141 -17.94 17.80 -11.85
C PRO A 141 -18.41 17.36 -10.46
N ASP A 142 -19.73 17.25 -10.27
CA ASP A 142 -20.30 16.59 -9.11
C ASP A 142 -20.42 15.07 -9.36
N ARG A 143 -19.82 14.27 -8.48
CA ARG A 143 -19.76 12.80 -8.64
C ARG A 143 -21.14 12.13 -8.71
N LEU A 144 -22.14 12.69 -8.04
CA LEU A 144 -23.49 12.12 -7.95
C LEU A 144 -24.36 12.56 -9.13
N THR A 145 -24.23 13.80 -9.59
CA THR A 145 -25.09 14.33 -10.67
C THR A 145 -24.44 14.27 -12.05
N ASP A 146 -23.17 14.64 -12.15
CA ASP A 146 -22.47 14.79 -13.43
C ASP A 146 -21.72 13.50 -13.82
N GLY A 147 -21.44 12.64 -12.84
CA GLY A 147 -20.64 11.44 -13.02
C GLY A 147 -19.14 11.76 -13.09
N TYR A 148 -18.38 10.93 -13.81
CA TYR A 148 -16.92 11.08 -13.97
C TYR A 148 -16.58 11.58 -15.38
N GLY A 149 -15.62 12.51 -15.48
CA GLY A 149 -15.10 13.03 -16.74
C GLY A 149 -15.88 14.22 -17.33
N LEU A 150 -15.71 14.44 -18.64
CA LEU A 150 -16.38 15.53 -19.37
C LEU A 150 -17.72 15.05 -19.90
N SER A 151 -18.81 15.71 -19.50
CA SER A 151 -20.17 15.43 -20.00
C SER A 151 -20.61 16.43 -21.07
N LEU A 152 -21.54 16.00 -21.94
CA LEU A 152 -22.13 16.87 -22.97
C LEU A 152 -22.84 18.09 -22.35
N GLU A 153 -23.52 17.91 -21.20
CA GLU A 153 -24.18 19.00 -20.49
C GLU A 153 -23.17 20.03 -19.99
N THR A 154 -22.04 19.58 -19.45
CA THR A 154 -20.96 20.47 -19.02
C THR A 154 -20.40 21.26 -20.20
N VAL A 155 -20.16 20.61 -21.35
CA VAL A 155 -19.71 21.28 -22.57
C VAL A 155 -20.69 22.38 -22.98
N GLN A 156 -21.99 22.08 -23.07
CA GLN A 156 -23.03 23.06 -23.44
C GLN A 156 -23.08 24.23 -22.47
N ARG A 157 -22.96 23.95 -21.17
CA ARG A 157 -22.97 24.95 -20.10
C ARG A 157 -21.77 25.88 -20.19
N LEU A 158 -20.57 25.35 -20.43
CA LEU A 158 -19.35 26.14 -20.56
C LEU A 158 -19.35 26.98 -21.84
N ALA A 159 -19.83 26.40 -22.96
CA ALA A 159 -20.03 27.11 -24.21
C ALA A 159 -21.00 28.30 -24.04
N ALA A 160 -22.14 28.08 -23.39
CA ALA A 160 -23.13 29.13 -23.12
C ALA A 160 -22.59 30.26 -22.22
N ARG A 161 -21.56 29.99 -21.40
CA ARG A 161 -20.87 30.99 -20.57
C ARG A 161 -19.75 31.73 -21.33
N GLY A 162 -19.61 31.46 -22.62
CA GLY A 162 -18.64 32.09 -23.51
C GLY A 162 -17.23 31.58 -23.34
N ALA A 163 -17.03 30.34 -22.86
CA ALA A 163 -15.71 29.71 -22.90
C ALA A 163 -15.26 29.57 -24.36
N ALA A 164 -14.01 29.94 -24.64
CA ALA A 164 -13.39 29.85 -25.96
C ALA A 164 -12.34 28.73 -26.01
N LEU A 165 -11.70 28.45 -24.87
CA LEU A 165 -10.79 27.33 -24.68
C LEU A 165 -11.17 26.55 -23.44
N LEU A 166 -11.29 25.23 -23.60
CA LEU A 166 -11.42 24.26 -22.52
C LEU A 166 -10.09 23.50 -22.36
N VAL A 167 -9.45 23.61 -21.20
CA VAL A 167 -8.29 22.79 -20.84
C VAL A 167 -8.76 21.75 -19.84
N THR A 168 -8.89 20.49 -20.25
CA THR A 168 -9.19 19.41 -19.31
C THR A 168 -7.91 18.97 -18.63
N VAL A 169 -8.00 18.67 -17.34
CA VAL A 169 -6.90 18.11 -16.53
C VAL A 169 -7.41 16.89 -15.81
N ASP A 170 -6.62 15.81 -15.84
CA ASP A 170 -6.95 14.54 -15.18
C ASP A 170 -8.25 13.88 -15.69
N CYS A 171 -8.69 14.25 -16.89
CA CYS A 171 -9.88 13.69 -17.50
C CYS A 171 -9.96 13.96 -19.01
N ALA A 172 -10.94 13.29 -19.63
CA ALA A 172 -11.41 13.46 -21.00
C ALA A 172 -10.63 12.73 -22.10
N ILE A 173 -9.61 11.90 -21.81
CA ILE A 173 -8.96 11.07 -22.84
C ILE A 173 -9.92 10.09 -23.52
N THR A 174 -11.01 9.70 -22.84
CA THR A 174 -12.05 8.85 -23.41
C THR A 174 -13.25 9.60 -23.98
N ALA A 175 -13.32 10.93 -23.81
CA ALA A 175 -14.50 11.77 -24.10
C ALA A 175 -14.55 12.23 -25.57
N VAL A 176 -14.48 11.27 -26.49
CA VAL A 176 -14.36 11.52 -27.93
C VAL A 176 -15.54 12.34 -28.47
N ASP A 177 -16.75 11.95 -28.09
CA ASP A 177 -17.98 12.54 -28.64
C ASP A 177 -18.27 13.89 -27.98
N GLU A 178 -17.93 14.06 -26.69
CA GLU A 178 -18.06 15.31 -25.96
C GLU A 178 -17.05 16.37 -26.42
N VAL A 179 -15.80 15.99 -26.72
CA VAL A 179 -14.81 16.90 -27.31
C VAL A 179 -15.24 17.32 -28.72
N ALA A 180 -15.77 16.39 -29.53
CA ALA A 180 -16.33 16.74 -30.83
C ALA A 180 -17.50 17.73 -30.71
N ALA A 181 -18.38 17.55 -29.73
CA ALA A 181 -19.47 18.48 -29.45
C ALA A 181 -18.96 19.86 -28.99
N ALA A 182 -17.90 19.92 -28.18
CA ALA A 182 -17.28 21.17 -27.75
C ALA A 182 -16.73 21.95 -28.95
N ARG A 183 -16.00 21.27 -29.84
CA ARG A 183 -15.47 21.87 -31.07
C ARG A 183 -16.59 22.34 -32.01
N ALA A 184 -17.66 21.56 -32.15
CA ALA A 184 -18.83 21.96 -32.93
C ALA A 184 -19.54 23.20 -32.35
N ALA A 185 -19.47 23.39 -31.03
CA ALA A 185 -19.96 24.58 -30.34
C ALA A 185 -18.99 25.78 -30.39
N GLY A 186 -17.85 25.66 -31.07
CA GLY A 186 -16.85 26.71 -31.24
C GLY A 186 -15.80 26.81 -30.13
N LEU A 187 -15.67 25.77 -29.29
CA LEU A 187 -14.65 25.70 -28.25
C LEU A 187 -13.41 24.99 -28.79
N ASP A 188 -12.25 25.61 -28.61
CA ASP A 188 -11.01 24.86 -28.68
C ASP A 188 -10.86 24.00 -27.43
N VAL A 189 -10.22 22.84 -27.57
CA VAL A 189 -10.02 21.89 -26.46
C VAL A 189 -8.56 21.46 -26.40
N VAL A 190 -8.00 21.41 -25.18
CA VAL A 190 -6.75 20.72 -24.85
C VAL A 190 -7.07 19.66 -23.81
N VAL A 191 -6.66 18.43 -24.05
CA VAL A 191 -6.82 17.32 -23.10
C VAL A 191 -5.47 17.02 -22.45
N SER A 192 -5.37 17.24 -21.14
CA SER A 192 -4.23 16.85 -20.30
C SER A 192 -4.66 15.73 -19.37
N ASP A 193 -4.24 14.49 -19.62
CA ASP A 193 -4.78 13.31 -18.93
C ASP A 193 -3.71 12.20 -18.82
N HIS A 194 -3.98 11.19 -17.99
CA HIS A 194 -3.10 10.03 -17.80
C HIS A 194 -3.85 8.68 -17.78
N HIS A 195 -5.18 8.70 -17.75
CA HIS A 195 -6.01 7.50 -17.73
C HIS A 195 -5.84 6.61 -18.97
N ALA A 196 -6.13 5.32 -18.84
CA ALA A 196 -6.09 4.43 -19.99
C ALA A 196 -7.03 4.91 -21.11
N PRO A 197 -6.55 5.04 -22.37
CA PRO A 197 -7.41 5.42 -23.48
C PRO A 197 -8.43 4.32 -23.80
N ARG A 198 -9.42 4.64 -24.65
CA ARG A 198 -10.46 3.68 -25.06
C ARG A 198 -9.83 2.44 -25.69
N ALA A 199 -10.38 1.27 -25.37
CA ALA A 199 -9.93 -0.01 -25.92
C ALA A 199 -10.08 -0.10 -27.46
N ASP A 200 -10.98 0.68 -28.05
CA ASP A 200 -11.16 0.77 -29.51
C ASP A 200 -10.13 1.67 -30.21
N GLY A 201 -9.21 2.28 -29.45
CA GLY A 201 -8.15 3.15 -29.95
C GLY A 201 -8.62 4.53 -30.41
N ARG A 202 -9.92 4.86 -30.30
CA ARG A 202 -10.42 6.20 -30.64
C ARG A 202 -9.96 7.20 -29.58
N LEU A 203 -9.40 8.31 -30.03
CA LEU A 203 -8.99 9.44 -29.19
C LEU A 203 -9.80 10.69 -29.54
N PRO A 204 -9.94 11.65 -28.61
CA PRO A 204 -10.51 12.96 -28.89
C PRO A 204 -9.75 13.66 -30.02
N ASP A 205 -10.47 14.23 -30.98
CA ASP A 205 -9.87 15.08 -32.01
C ASP A 205 -9.59 16.46 -31.39
N CYS A 206 -8.45 16.61 -30.73
CA CYS A 206 -7.95 17.87 -30.16
C CYS A 206 -6.45 17.76 -29.85
N GLU A 207 -5.85 18.82 -29.29
CA GLU A 207 -4.49 18.72 -28.75
C GLU A 207 -4.49 17.89 -27.47
N ILE A 208 -3.61 16.90 -27.37
CA ILE A 208 -3.52 15.96 -26.26
C ILE A 208 -2.13 16.04 -25.64
N VAL A 209 -2.07 16.08 -24.31
CA VAL A 209 -0.87 15.92 -23.50
C VAL A 209 -1.12 14.74 -22.57
N HIS A 210 -0.52 13.60 -22.89
CA HIS A 210 -0.78 12.37 -22.16
C HIS A 210 0.45 11.46 -22.21
N PRO A 211 0.92 10.90 -21.08
CA PRO A 211 2.21 10.21 -21.03
C PRO A 211 2.24 8.96 -21.93
N ALA A 212 1.24 8.07 -21.81
CA ALA A 212 1.16 6.87 -22.66
C ALA A 212 0.87 7.15 -24.15
N VAL A 213 0.06 8.16 -24.48
CA VAL A 213 -0.30 8.48 -25.88
C VAL A 213 0.81 9.26 -26.59
N CYS A 214 1.48 10.16 -25.88
CA CYS A 214 2.52 11.04 -26.43
C CYS A 214 3.95 10.52 -26.22
N GLY A 215 4.12 9.28 -25.74
CA GLY A 215 5.42 8.63 -25.61
C GLY A 215 6.35 9.21 -24.55
N TYR A 216 5.80 9.77 -23.47
CA TYR A 216 6.60 10.34 -22.39
C TYR A 216 7.35 9.23 -21.63
N PRO A 217 8.64 9.42 -21.24
CA PRO A 217 9.44 8.36 -20.62
C PRO A 217 8.90 7.84 -19.28
N CYS A 218 8.12 8.64 -18.56
CA CYS A 218 7.40 8.21 -17.35
C CYS A 218 5.91 8.00 -17.69
N PRO A 219 5.49 6.80 -18.12
CA PRO A 219 4.11 6.53 -18.56
C PRO A 219 3.10 6.67 -17.42
N ASP A 220 3.55 6.50 -16.17
CA ASP A 220 2.72 6.46 -14.96
C ASP A 220 2.63 7.81 -14.22
N LEU A 221 2.90 8.93 -14.89
CA LEU A 221 2.62 10.25 -14.28
C LEU A 221 1.13 10.36 -13.95
N CYS A 222 0.81 10.87 -12.76
CA CYS A 222 -0.56 11.23 -12.40
C CYS A 222 -1.02 12.48 -13.17
N GLY A 223 -2.32 12.76 -13.25
CA GLY A 223 -2.88 13.92 -13.96
C GLY A 223 -2.28 15.26 -13.50
N THR A 224 -2.03 15.43 -12.21
CA THR A 224 -1.31 16.59 -11.65
C THR A 224 0.14 16.66 -12.13
N GLY A 225 0.80 15.52 -12.28
CA GLY A 225 2.14 15.44 -12.87
C GLY A 225 2.15 15.92 -14.33
N VAL A 226 1.16 15.52 -15.12
CA VAL A 226 0.99 15.99 -16.50
C VAL A 226 0.69 17.50 -16.55
N ALA A 227 -0.24 17.97 -15.71
CA ALA A 227 -0.56 19.40 -15.58
C ALA A 227 0.67 20.24 -15.15
N TYR A 228 1.48 19.71 -14.23
CA TYR A 228 2.74 20.33 -13.79
C TYR A 228 3.73 20.45 -14.97
N LYS A 229 3.89 19.40 -15.77
CA LYS A 229 4.75 19.44 -16.98
C LYS A 229 4.24 20.43 -18.02
N LEU A 230 2.92 20.49 -18.22
CA LEU A 230 2.31 21.48 -19.12
C LEU A 230 2.51 22.92 -18.62
N ALA A 231 2.37 23.17 -17.31
CA ALA A 231 2.66 24.46 -16.70
C ALA A 231 4.12 24.88 -16.87
N GLN A 232 5.06 23.93 -16.76
CA GLN A 232 6.48 24.16 -17.05
C GLN A 232 6.71 24.51 -18.52
N ALA A 233 6.07 23.77 -19.45
CA ALA A 233 6.18 24.03 -20.88
C ALA A 233 5.62 25.40 -21.30
N LEU A 234 4.58 25.88 -20.61
CA LEU A 234 4.02 27.23 -20.77
C LEU A 234 4.92 28.34 -20.21
N GLY A 235 6.02 27.99 -19.52
CA GLY A 235 6.91 28.96 -18.88
C GLY A 235 6.24 29.74 -17.73
N ALA A 236 5.24 29.15 -17.07
CA ALA A 236 4.51 29.82 -16.00
C ALA A 236 5.41 30.13 -14.79
N PRO A 237 5.49 31.39 -14.33
CA PRO A 237 6.34 31.75 -13.19
C PRO A 237 5.97 30.98 -11.92
N GLY A 238 6.96 30.34 -11.29
CA GLY A 238 6.79 29.61 -10.04
C GLY A 238 6.11 28.25 -10.17
N ALA A 239 5.99 27.71 -11.39
CA ALA A 239 5.46 26.37 -11.63
C ALA A 239 6.18 25.31 -10.78
N GLU A 240 7.48 25.44 -10.53
CA GLU A 240 8.24 24.46 -9.72
C GLU A 240 7.72 24.35 -8.28
N GLY A 241 7.02 25.38 -7.77
CA GLY A 241 6.43 25.35 -6.44
C GLY A 241 5.29 24.35 -6.30
N ASP A 242 4.64 23.91 -7.38
CA ASP A 242 3.50 22.98 -7.33
C ASP A 242 3.90 21.51 -7.15
N ILE A 243 5.19 21.21 -7.01
CA ILE A 243 5.70 19.87 -6.70
C ILE A 243 5.13 19.27 -5.40
N GLU A 244 4.70 20.11 -4.46
CA GLU A 244 3.96 19.68 -3.26
C GLU A 244 2.62 19.02 -3.60
N LEU A 245 1.91 19.57 -4.60
CA LEU A 245 0.63 19.05 -5.08
C LEU A 245 0.84 17.80 -5.93
N VAL A 246 1.89 17.79 -6.76
CA VAL A 246 2.31 16.59 -7.51
C VAL A 246 2.51 15.43 -6.54
N ALA A 247 3.30 15.61 -5.47
CA ALA A 247 3.53 14.52 -4.51
C ALA A 247 2.25 14.04 -3.79
N LEU A 248 1.36 14.97 -3.42
CA LEU A 248 0.07 14.62 -2.81
C LEU A 248 -0.80 13.81 -3.77
N ALA A 249 -0.90 14.25 -5.02
CA ALA A 249 -1.69 13.62 -6.06
C ALA A 249 -1.15 12.25 -6.47
N THR A 250 0.16 12.15 -6.78
CA THR A 250 0.81 10.88 -7.15
C THR A 250 0.58 9.79 -6.09
N VAL A 251 0.65 10.15 -4.80
CA VAL A 251 0.39 9.21 -3.72
C VAL A 251 -1.11 8.92 -3.54
N ALA A 252 -1.97 9.92 -3.69
CA ALA A 252 -3.42 9.76 -3.55
C ALA A 252 -4.03 8.88 -4.65
N ASP A 253 -3.48 8.97 -5.86
CA ASP A 253 -3.91 8.23 -7.03
C ASP A 253 -3.19 6.87 -7.19
N LEU A 254 -2.39 6.48 -6.20
CA LEU A 254 -1.69 5.21 -6.17
C LEU A 254 -0.80 4.98 -7.41
N MET A 255 -0.13 6.03 -7.91
CA MET A 255 0.85 5.86 -8.98
C MET A 255 2.11 5.14 -8.47
N PRO A 256 2.73 4.26 -9.28
CA PRO A 256 4.01 3.63 -8.95
C PRO A 256 5.09 4.66 -8.58
N LEU A 257 5.69 4.50 -7.40
CA LEU A 257 6.79 5.32 -6.89
C LEU A 257 8.14 4.82 -7.42
N ALA A 258 8.28 4.82 -8.74
CA ALA A 258 9.48 4.46 -9.49
C ALA A 258 9.91 5.62 -10.41
N GLY A 259 11.15 5.56 -10.94
CA GLY A 259 11.69 6.54 -11.89
C GLY A 259 11.45 8.00 -11.48
N GLU A 260 10.91 8.80 -12.41
CA GLU A 260 10.58 10.21 -12.17
C GLU A 260 9.54 10.43 -11.07
N ASN A 261 8.46 9.63 -10.99
CA ASN A 261 7.48 9.72 -9.90
C ASN A 261 8.12 9.63 -8.52
N ARG A 262 9.09 8.71 -8.35
CA ARG A 262 9.83 8.54 -7.09
C ARG A 262 10.59 9.81 -6.73
N ARG A 263 11.24 10.44 -7.70
CA ARG A 263 11.96 11.70 -7.52
C ARG A 263 10.97 12.82 -7.15
N LEU A 264 9.91 13.00 -7.92
CA LEU A 264 8.89 14.04 -7.70
C LEU A 264 8.26 13.94 -6.31
N VAL A 265 7.88 12.72 -5.87
CA VAL A 265 7.35 12.50 -4.53
C VAL A 265 8.39 12.78 -3.45
N ARG A 266 9.65 12.37 -3.63
CA ARG A 266 10.73 12.66 -2.68
C ARG A 266 10.97 14.15 -2.51
N GLU A 267 11.01 14.89 -3.62
CA GLU A 267 11.19 16.36 -3.62
C GLU A 267 9.95 17.07 -3.07
N GLY A 268 8.75 16.63 -3.43
CA GLY A 268 7.50 17.18 -2.94
C GLY A 268 7.27 16.94 -1.45
N LEU A 269 7.65 15.77 -0.89
CA LEU A 269 7.66 15.55 0.57
C LEU A 269 8.60 16.54 1.28
N ARG A 270 9.79 16.78 0.71
CA ARG A 270 10.73 17.78 1.24
C ARG A 270 10.18 19.19 1.12
N ALA A 271 9.42 19.52 0.08
CA ALA A 271 8.78 20.83 -0.07
C ALA A 271 7.65 20.99 0.95
N LEU A 272 6.77 20.00 1.05
CA LEU A 272 5.65 19.94 1.98
C LEU A 272 6.07 20.13 3.44
N SER A 273 7.21 19.55 3.85
CA SER A 273 7.70 19.70 5.23
C SER A 273 8.07 21.15 5.59
N ARG A 274 8.27 22.01 4.59
CA ARG A 274 8.57 23.44 4.74
C ARG A 274 7.49 24.34 4.14
N THR A 275 6.31 23.80 3.86
CA THR A 275 5.28 24.54 3.13
C THR A 275 4.79 25.77 3.90
N SER A 276 4.66 26.88 3.17
CA SER A 276 4.04 28.12 3.63
C SER A 276 2.62 28.30 3.11
N ARG A 277 2.10 27.37 2.30
CA ARG A 277 0.77 27.48 1.71
C ARG A 277 -0.32 27.41 2.79
N PRO A 278 -1.18 28.44 2.93
CA PRO A 278 -2.20 28.47 3.97
C PRO A 278 -3.10 27.22 3.98
N GLY A 279 -3.54 26.79 2.80
CA GLY A 279 -4.38 25.61 2.61
C GLY A 279 -3.74 24.32 3.13
N LEU A 280 -2.52 24.01 2.69
CA LEU A 280 -1.81 22.80 3.09
C LEU A 280 -1.46 22.80 4.59
N ARG A 281 -1.05 23.95 5.14
CA ARG A 281 -0.80 24.09 6.58
C ARG A 281 -2.07 23.87 7.41
N ALA A 282 -3.19 24.45 7.00
CA ALA A 282 -4.47 24.26 7.65
C ALA A 282 -4.91 22.79 7.59
N LEU A 283 -4.75 22.13 6.44
CA LEU A 283 -5.07 20.72 6.25
C LEU A 283 -4.20 19.81 7.15
N MET A 284 -2.89 20.04 7.22
CA MET A 284 -1.99 19.30 8.10
C MET A 284 -2.38 19.47 9.58
N LYS A 285 -2.73 20.70 9.98
CA LYS A 285 -3.15 21.02 11.35
C LYS A 285 -4.40 20.24 11.77
N VAL A 286 -5.49 20.29 10.99
CA VAL A 286 -6.71 19.53 11.30
C VAL A 286 -6.49 18.02 11.21
N SER A 287 -5.53 17.60 10.36
CA SER A 287 -5.13 16.20 10.20
C SER A 287 -4.21 15.68 11.29
N LYS A 288 -3.74 16.53 12.20
CA LYS A 288 -2.71 16.21 13.21
C LYS A 288 -1.46 15.61 12.56
N VAL A 289 -1.06 16.17 11.42
CA VAL A 289 0.18 15.83 10.71
C VAL A 289 1.23 16.85 11.10
N ASP A 290 2.35 16.37 11.65
CA ASP A 290 3.54 17.19 11.83
C ASP A 290 4.24 17.34 10.47
N PRO A 291 4.43 18.57 9.95
CA PRO A 291 5.13 18.78 8.68
C PRO A 291 6.55 18.19 8.67
N SER A 292 7.26 18.20 9.81
CA SER A 292 8.64 17.72 9.90
C SER A 292 8.77 16.19 9.74
N ALA A 293 7.69 15.46 9.97
CA ALA A 293 7.60 14.01 9.88
C ALA A 293 6.60 13.56 8.79
N ILE A 294 6.38 14.39 7.76
CA ILE A 294 5.46 14.06 6.68
C ILE A 294 6.03 12.95 5.81
N ASP A 295 5.21 11.94 5.54
CA ASP A 295 5.53 10.77 4.73
C ASP A 295 4.38 10.46 3.77
N THR A 296 4.58 9.49 2.87
CA THR A 296 3.53 9.02 1.95
C THR A 296 2.29 8.52 2.70
N GLY A 297 2.45 7.96 3.90
CA GLY A 297 1.36 7.57 4.78
C GLY A 297 0.49 8.77 5.22
N ALA A 298 1.11 9.91 5.54
CA ALA A 298 0.41 11.15 5.81
C ALA A 298 -0.39 11.63 4.60
N LEU A 299 0.22 11.59 3.40
CA LEU A 299 -0.45 12.00 2.17
C LEU A 299 -1.66 11.12 1.88
N GLY A 300 -1.46 9.80 1.76
CA GLY A 300 -2.50 8.86 1.34
C GLY A 300 -3.60 8.59 2.37
N PHE A 301 -3.27 8.57 3.67
CA PHE A 301 -4.23 8.15 4.72
C PHE A 301 -4.72 9.30 5.63
N ARG A 302 -4.08 10.48 5.60
CA ARG A 302 -4.48 11.62 6.45
C ARG A 302 -4.90 12.83 5.63
N LEU A 303 -4.12 13.28 4.66
CA LEU A 303 -4.44 14.49 3.89
C LEU A 303 -5.43 14.21 2.76
N ALA A 304 -5.09 13.30 1.83
CA ALA A 304 -5.90 12.99 0.66
C ALA A 304 -7.35 12.59 1.00
N PRO A 305 -7.62 11.78 2.07
CA PRO A 305 -8.99 11.41 2.41
C PRO A 305 -9.89 12.61 2.76
N ARG A 306 -9.34 13.72 3.27
CA ARG A 306 -10.14 14.91 3.61
C ARG A 306 -10.57 15.68 2.36
N ILE A 307 -9.70 15.79 1.38
CA ILE A 307 -10.02 16.37 0.07
C ILE A 307 -11.08 15.50 -0.61
N ASN A 308 -10.83 14.19 -0.71
CA ASN A 308 -11.76 13.22 -1.32
C ASN A 308 -13.11 13.12 -0.62
N ALA A 309 -13.21 13.43 0.67
CA ALA A 309 -14.48 13.36 1.40
C ALA A 309 -15.48 14.41 0.88
N ALA A 310 -14.99 15.58 0.45
CA ALA A 310 -15.84 16.65 -0.08
C ALA A 310 -16.57 16.20 -1.33
N GLY A 311 -15.87 15.69 -2.35
CA GLY A 311 -16.49 15.18 -3.59
C GLY A 311 -17.38 13.93 -3.40
N ARG A 312 -17.36 13.29 -2.22
CA ARG A 312 -18.20 12.11 -1.92
C ARG A 312 -19.49 12.44 -1.20
N LEU A 313 -19.53 13.52 -0.43
CA LEU A 313 -20.65 13.83 0.48
C LEU A 313 -21.19 15.25 0.34
N ARG A 314 -20.42 16.18 -0.22
CA ARG A 314 -20.67 17.63 -0.15
C ARG A 314 -20.09 18.35 -1.38
N ARG A 315 -19.75 19.63 -1.19
CA ARG A 315 -19.27 20.57 -2.19
C ARG A 315 -17.89 20.15 -2.74
N ALA A 316 -17.86 19.67 -3.98
CA ALA A 316 -16.63 19.20 -4.65
C ALA A 316 -15.55 20.28 -4.75
N ASP A 317 -15.92 21.56 -4.83
CA ASP A 317 -14.98 22.68 -4.97
C ASP A 317 -14.19 23.04 -3.70
N ALA A 318 -14.58 22.53 -2.52
CA ALA A 318 -13.97 22.92 -1.25
C ALA A 318 -12.47 22.56 -1.20
N GLY A 319 -12.08 21.42 -1.77
CA GLY A 319 -10.68 21.03 -1.90
C GLY A 319 -9.89 22.02 -2.76
N LEU A 320 -10.44 22.40 -3.92
CA LEU A 320 -9.81 23.34 -4.83
C LEU A 320 -9.70 24.74 -4.22
N GLU A 321 -10.75 25.22 -3.56
CA GLU A 321 -10.76 26.50 -2.85
C GLU A 321 -9.65 26.53 -1.78
N LEU A 322 -9.48 25.44 -1.03
CA LEU A 322 -8.42 25.31 -0.03
C LEU A 322 -7.02 25.41 -0.66
N LEU A 323 -6.80 24.77 -1.81
CA LEU A 323 -5.49 24.80 -2.48
C LEU A 323 -5.17 26.15 -3.15
N LEU A 324 -6.20 26.92 -3.53
CA LEU A 324 -6.05 28.21 -4.20
C LEU A 324 -6.04 29.41 -3.26
N THR A 325 -6.60 29.31 -2.05
CA THR A 325 -6.72 30.46 -1.14
C THR A 325 -5.35 30.94 -0.61
N GLY A 326 -5.18 32.27 -0.60
CA GLY A 326 -4.08 32.95 0.09
C GLY A 326 -4.43 33.44 1.50
N ASP A 327 -5.69 33.31 1.93
CA ASP A 327 -6.17 33.75 3.24
C ASP A 327 -6.10 32.60 4.25
N GLU A 328 -5.31 32.78 5.31
CA GLU A 328 -5.14 31.81 6.40
C GLU A 328 -6.43 31.51 7.17
N ARG A 329 -7.28 32.52 7.40
CA ARG A 329 -8.55 32.33 8.09
C ARG A 329 -9.48 31.51 7.22
N ARG A 330 -9.58 31.86 5.94
CA ARG A 330 -10.40 31.11 4.98
C ARG A 330 -9.91 29.67 4.83
N ALA A 331 -8.60 29.47 4.77
CA ALA A 331 -7.99 28.13 4.74
C ALA A 331 -8.36 27.30 5.98
N ALA A 332 -8.33 27.90 7.18
CA ALA A 332 -8.71 27.22 8.41
C ALA A 332 -10.20 26.83 8.45
N GLU A 333 -11.09 27.68 7.96
CA GLU A 333 -12.53 27.40 7.82
C GLU A 333 -12.77 26.20 6.91
N ILE A 334 -12.21 26.23 5.69
CA ILE A 334 -12.38 25.17 4.70
C ILE A 334 -11.75 23.86 5.20
N ALA A 335 -10.54 23.90 5.77
CA ALA A 335 -9.91 22.70 6.32
C ALA A 335 -10.76 22.06 7.44
N SER A 336 -11.41 22.87 8.28
CA SER A 336 -12.33 22.39 9.31
C SER A 336 -13.61 21.78 8.71
N GLU A 337 -14.12 22.36 7.61
CA GLU A 337 -15.22 21.77 6.84
C GLU A 337 -14.83 20.39 6.30
N LEU A 338 -13.69 20.28 5.62
CA LEU A 338 -13.19 19.01 5.05
C LEU A 338 -12.98 17.95 6.14
N ASP A 339 -12.47 18.35 7.32
CA ASP A 339 -12.28 17.44 8.45
C ASP A 339 -13.62 16.89 8.98
N ARG A 340 -14.62 17.76 9.14
CA ARG A 340 -15.98 17.35 9.54
C ARG A 340 -16.60 16.40 8.53
N VAL A 341 -16.54 16.72 7.23
CA VAL A 341 -17.09 15.86 6.17
C VAL A 341 -16.36 14.52 6.12
N ASN A 342 -15.05 14.51 6.33
CA ASN A 342 -14.28 13.27 6.44
C ASN A 342 -14.69 12.44 7.66
N ALA A 343 -14.97 13.05 8.81
CA ALA A 343 -15.47 12.37 10.00
C ALA A 343 -16.87 11.76 9.76
N GLU A 344 -17.77 12.50 9.10
CA GLU A 344 -19.09 12.00 8.69
C GLU A 344 -18.97 10.80 7.76
N ARG A 345 -18.12 10.89 6.72
CA ARG A 345 -17.83 9.77 5.82
C ARG A 345 -17.33 8.54 6.57
N ARG A 346 -16.41 8.71 7.52
CA ARG A 346 -15.87 7.59 8.31
C ARG A 346 -16.94 6.95 9.19
N ALA A 347 -17.86 7.74 9.76
CA ALA A 347 -18.98 7.21 10.55
C ALA A 347 -19.94 6.39 9.68
N VAL A 348 -20.30 6.90 8.49
CA VAL A 348 -21.11 6.17 7.51
C VAL A 348 -20.40 4.88 7.07
N GLU A 349 -19.12 4.97 6.73
CA GLU A 349 -18.29 3.82 6.36
C GLU A 349 -18.23 2.76 7.46
N GLN A 350 -18.03 3.16 8.71
CA GLN A 350 -17.97 2.23 9.85
C GLN A 350 -19.30 1.51 10.07
N ARG A 351 -20.44 2.23 9.96
CA ARG A 351 -21.78 1.64 10.02
C ARG A 351 -21.96 0.59 8.92
N ILE A 352 -21.70 0.97 7.66
CA ILE A 352 -21.88 0.06 6.53
C ILE A 352 -20.94 -1.15 6.62
N VAL A 353 -19.69 -0.97 7.06
CA VAL A 353 -18.76 -2.09 7.32
C VAL A 353 -19.33 -3.04 8.38
N TRP A 354 -19.89 -2.53 9.47
CA TRP A 354 -20.46 -3.39 10.51
C TRP A 354 -21.65 -4.21 9.99
N GLU A 355 -22.55 -3.59 9.21
CA GLU A 355 -23.69 -4.27 8.58
C GLU A 355 -23.23 -5.28 7.52
N ALA A 356 -22.24 -4.92 6.70
CA ALA A 356 -21.64 -5.80 5.70
C ALA A 356 -20.96 -7.03 6.33
N GLU A 357 -20.23 -6.86 7.43
CA GLU A 357 -19.64 -7.98 8.18
C GLU A 357 -20.70 -8.90 8.79
N SER A 358 -21.83 -8.36 9.25
CA SER A 358 -22.97 -9.18 9.71
C SER A 358 -23.49 -10.08 8.58
N GLN A 359 -23.68 -9.52 7.39
CA GLN A 359 -24.11 -10.30 6.22
C GLN A 359 -23.08 -11.36 5.82
N VAL A 360 -21.78 -11.06 5.91
CA VAL A 360 -20.72 -12.06 5.68
C VAL A 360 -20.84 -13.20 6.71
N ALA A 361 -20.96 -12.87 8.00
CA ALA A 361 -21.09 -13.86 9.06
C ALA A 361 -22.34 -14.75 8.89
N GLU A 362 -23.48 -14.17 8.49
CA GLU A 362 -24.72 -14.90 8.19
C GLU A 362 -24.54 -15.86 7.02
N GLN A 363 -23.92 -15.41 5.92
CA GLN A 363 -23.65 -16.27 4.76
C GLN A 363 -22.70 -17.42 5.11
N VAL A 364 -21.68 -17.16 5.93
CA VAL A 364 -20.74 -18.18 6.41
C VAL A 364 -21.44 -19.18 7.33
N ALA A 365 -22.35 -18.74 8.18
CA ALA A 365 -23.13 -19.62 9.06
C ALA A 365 -24.10 -20.53 8.29
N ASP A 366 -24.71 -20.02 7.21
CA ASP A 366 -25.65 -20.79 6.36
C ASP A 366 -24.95 -21.83 5.49
N ARG A 367 -23.85 -21.45 4.81
CA ARG A 367 -23.26 -22.25 3.72
C ARG A 367 -21.77 -22.55 3.85
N GLY A 368 -21.13 -22.15 4.95
CA GLY A 368 -19.69 -22.24 5.14
C GLY A 368 -18.92 -21.12 4.41
N GLU A 369 -17.60 -21.22 4.40
CA GLU A 369 -16.76 -20.24 3.71
C GLU A 369 -17.09 -20.16 2.21
N ARG A 370 -17.18 -18.93 1.69
CA ARG A 370 -17.51 -18.64 0.29
C ARG A 370 -16.29 -18.22 -0.52
N PHE A 371 -16.41 -18.30 -1.84
CA PHE A 371 -15.40 -17.81 -2.78
C PHE A 371 -15.54 -16.30 -3.03
N SER A 372 -16.72 -15.73 -2.82
CA SER A 372 -17.02 -14.31 -3.01
C SER A 372 -18.16 -13.83 -2.10
N TYR A 373 -18.31 -12.50 -1.99
CA TYR A 373 -19.43 -11.90 -1.26
C TYR A 373 -20.15 -10.83 -2.09
N VAL A 374 -21.48 -10.91 -2.15
CA VAL A 374 -22.33 -9.87 -2.72
C VAL A 374 -23.27 -9.37 -1.62
N LEU A 375 -22.97 -8.17 -1.12
CA LEU A 375 -23.56 -7.55 0.06
C LEU A 375 -24.43 -6.36 -0.37
N ALA A 376 -25.56 -6.15 0.29
CA ALA A 376 -26.45 -5.04 -0.06
C ALA A 376 -27.20 -4.48 1.14
N GLY A 377 -27.48 -3.19 1.15
CA GLY A 377 -28.26 -2.57 2.21
C GLY A 377 -28.99 -1.32 1.77
N GLU A 378 -30.14 -1.08 2.41
CA GLU A 378 -30.93 0.13 2.21
C GLU A 378 -30.30 1.32 2.93
N GLY A 379 -30.32 2.49 2.30
CA GLY A 379 -29.73 3.70 2.87
C GLY A 379 -28.20 3.64 3.04
N TRP A 380 -27.54 2.71 2.35
CA TRP A 380 -26.10 2.73 2.14
C TRP A 380 -25.75 3.84 1.15
N HIS A 381 -24.65 4.56 1.39
CA HIS A 381 -24.30 5.71 0.57
C HIS A 381 -23.46 5.28 -0.66
N PRO A 382 -23.87 5.58 -1.91
CA PRO A 382 -23.13 5.18 -3.12
C PRO A 382 -21.67 5.68 -3.15
N GLY A 383 -21.42 6.88 -2.65
CA GLY A 383 -20.06 7.43 -2.50
C GLY A 383 -19.13 6.69 -1.50
N VAL A 384 -19.66 5.73 -0.72
CA VAL A 384 -18.94 5.02 0.35
C VAL A 384 -18.80 3.52 0.08
N VAL A 385 -19.74 2.89 -0.63
CA VAL A 385 -19.76 1.42 -0.84
C VAL A 385 -18.47 0.86 -1.46
N GLY A 386 -17.80 1.62 -2.33
CA GLY A 386 -16.51 1.20 -2.89
C GLY A 386 -15.38 1.09 -1.86
N ILE A 387 -15.40 1.92 -0.81
CA ILE A 387 -14.42 1.85 0.29
C ILE A 387 -14.73 0.65 1.19
N VAL A 388 -16.01 0.39 1.43
CA VAL A 388 -16.48 -0.77 2.19
C VAL A 388 -16.06 -2.05 1.46
N ALA A 389 -16.28 -2.14 0.14
CA ALA A 389 -15.87 -3.29 -0.65
C ALA A 389 -14.37 -3.59 -0.47
N SER A 390 -13.50 -2.58 -0.57
CA SER A 390 -12.06 -2.73 -0.32
C SER A 390 -11.75 -3.28 1.08
N ARG A 391 -12.42 -2.78 2.13
CA ARG A 391 -12.20 -3.27 3.50
C ARG A 391 -12.63 -4.72 3.70
N ILE A 392 -13.73 -5.15 3.10
CA ILE A 392 -14.18 -6.54 3.20
C ILE A 392 -13.21 -7.44 2.42
N VAL A 393 -12.73 -7.03 1.24
CA VAL A 393 -11.67 -7.74 0.50
C VAL A 393 -10.41 -7.87 1.36
N GLU A 394 -9.96 -6.81 2.03
CA GLU A 394 -8.77 -6.85 2.90
C GLU A 394 -8.91 -7.83 4.07
N ARG A 395 -10.11 -7.96 4.65
CA ARG A 395 -10.36 -8.82 5.82
C ARG A 395 -10.57 -10.28 5.46
N HIS A 396 -11.30 -10.53 4.38
CA HIS A 396 -11.73 -11.88 4.00
C HIS A 396 -10.93 -12.46 2.84
N HIS A 397 -10.17 -11.65 2.12
CA HIS A 397 -9.42 -12.06 0.92
C HIS A 397 -10.30 -12.81 -0.09
N ARG A 398 -11.47 -12.23 -0.39
CA ARG A 398 -12.43 -12.70 -1.40
C ARG A 398 -12.82 -11.54 -2.31
N PRO A 399 -13.21 -11.75 -3.58
CA PRO A 399 -13.90 -10.73 -4.36
C PRO A 399 -15.21 -10.30 -3.67
N VAL A 400 -15.48 -9.00 -3.66
CA VAL A 400 -16.65 -8.43 -2.97
C VAL A 400 -17.38 -7.45 -3.88
N VAL A 401 -18.71 -7.56 -3.92
CA VAL A 401 -19.62 -6.53 -4.44
C VAL A 401 -20.42 -5.95 -3.28
N VAL A 402 -20.49 -4.63 -3.16
CA VAL A 402 -21.30 -3.91 -2.16
C VAL A 402 -22.30 -3.02 -2.90
N VAL A 403 -23.59 -3.24 -2.67
CA VAL A 403 -24.70 -2.58 -3.35
C VAL A 403 -25.45 -1.65 -2.40
N ALA A 404 -25.51 -0.37 -2.76
CA ALA A 404 -26.41 0.59 -2.11
C ALA A 404 -27.78 0.55 -2.78
N LEU A 405 -28.82 0.16 -2.03
CA LEU A 405 -30.19 0.05 -2.53
C LEU A 405 -30.98 1.35 -2.28
N GLU A 406 -31.71 1.80 -3.30
CA GLU A 406 -32.60 2.95 -3.28
C GLU A 406 -33.88 2.64 -4.08
N GLY A 407 -35.00 2.42 -3.37
CA GLY A 407 -36.23 1.95 -4.00
C GLY A 407 -36.03 0.58 -4.66
N ASP A 408 -36.41 0.46 -5.93
CA ASP A 408 -36.31 -0.77 -6.73
C ASP A 408 -34.97 -0.91 -7.48
N GLU A 409 -34.06 0.07 -7.34
CA GLU A 409 -32.75 0.08 -7.98
C GLU A 409 -31.61 0.04 -6.95
N GLY A 410 -30.40 -0.29 -7.42
CA GLY A 410 -29.20 -0.32 -6.61
C GLY A 410 -27.95 0.05 -7.38
N SER A 411 -27.05 0.78 -6.73
CA SER A 411 -25.72 1.13 -7.23
C SER A 411 -24.66 0.31 -6.51
N GLY A 412 -23.99 -0.58 -7.24
CA GLY A 412 -22.94 -1.46 -6.77
C GLY A 412 -21.53 -0.97 -7.03
N SER A 413 -20.62 -1.21 -6.07
CA SER A 413 -19.18 -1.14 -6.30
C SER A 413 -18.53 -2.44 -5.90
N ALA A 414 -17.63 -2.92 -6.75
CA ALA A 414 -16.97 -4.21 -6.61
C ALA A 414 -15.45 -4.06 -6.53
N ARG A 415 -14.80 -4.95 -5.77
CA ARG A 415 -13.35 -5.04 -5.58
C ARG A 415 -12.92 -6.50 -5.60
N SER A 416 -11.72 -6.75 -6.12
CA SER A 416 -11.20 -8.10 -6.37
C SER A 416 -9.90 -8.41 -5.62
N ILE A 417 -9.56 -9.68 -5.54
CA ILE A 417 -8.25 -10.20 -5.13
C ILE A 417 -7.39 -10.53 -6.35
N PRO A 418 -6.05 -10.65 -6.20
CA PRO A 418 -5.22 -11.22 -7.26
C PRO A 418 -5.75 -12.59 -7.71
N GLY A 419 -5.75 -12.84 -9.02
CA GLY A 419 -6.25 -14.09 -9.60
C GLY A 419 -7.68 -14.00 -10.13
N PHE A 420 -8.54 -13.10 -9.63
CA PHE A 420 -9.93 -12.98 -10.09
C PHE A 420 -10.16 -11.78 -11.02
N ASP A 421 -10.72 -12.03 -12.21
CA ASP A 421 -11.11 -10.99 -13.17
C ASP A 421 -12.53 -10.48 -12.89
N LEU A 422 -12.63 -9.35 -12.20
CA LEU A 422 -13.91 -8.77 -11.83
C LEU A 422 -14.74 -8.29 -13.02
N LEU A 423 -14.12 -7.71 -14.04
CA LEU A 423 -14.85 -7.28 -15.24
C LEU A 423 -15.31 -8.49 -16.03
N GLY A 424 -14.46 -9.51 -16.16
CA GLY A 424 -14.82 -10.81 -16.73
C GLY A 424 -16.01 -11.44 -16.00
N ALA A 425 -16.01 -11.41 -14.67
CA ALA A 425 -17.11 -11.92 -13.85
C ALA A 425 -18.42 -11.17 -14.09
N LEU A 426 -18.39 -9.83 -14.17
CA LEU A 426 -19.58 -9.04 -14.47
C LEU A 426 -20.13 -9.33 -15.88
N HIS A 427 -19.27 -9.53 -16.88
CA HIS A 427 -19.70 -10.00 -18.20
C HIS A 427 -20.37 -11.38 -18.13
N ALA A 428 -19.81 -12.31 -17.35
CA ALA A 428 -20.36 -13.65 -17.19
C ALA A 428 -21.73 -13.66 -16.49
N THR A 429 -22.01 -12.64 -15.67
CA THR A 429 -23.28 -12.47 -14.93
C THR A 429 -24.16 -11.35 -15.50
N ALA A 430 -23.94 -10.93 -16.75
CA ALA A 430 -24.55 -9.76 -17.36
C ALA A 430 -26.09 -9.79 -17.35
N GLU A 431 -26.72 -10.96 -17.34
CA GLU A 431 -28.18 -11.12 -17.31
C GLU A 431 -28.86 -10.53 -16.05
N HIS A 432 -28.11 -10.44 -14.95
CA HIS A 432 -28.63 -9.92 -13.68
C HIS A 432 -28.33 -8.43 -13.45
N VAL A 433 -27.45 -7.84 -14.24
CA VAL A 433 -26.91 -6.49 -13.99
C VAL A 433 -27.31 -5.57 -15.13
N GLY A 434 -27.63 -4.32 -14.80
CA GLY A 434 -27.96 -3.30 -15.79
C GLY A 434 -26.70 -2.77 -16.46
N ARG A 435 -26.39 -1.49 -16.22
CA ARG A 435 -25.13 -0.89 -16.67
C ARG A 435 -23.97 -1.30 -15.76
N TYR A 436 -22.83 -1.67 -16.31
CA TYR A 436 -21.60 -1.90 -15.55
C TYR A 436 -20.36 -1.49 -16.35
N GLY A 437 -19.24 -1.34 -15.64
CA GLY A 437 -17.94 -1.00 -16.22
C GLY A 437 -16.83 -0.99 -15.18
N GLY A 438 -15.58 -1.04 -15.62
CA GLY A 438 -14.41 -1.04 -14.76
C GLY A 438 -13.28 -1.86 -15.33
N HIS A 439 -12.48 -2.44 -14.45
CA HIS A 439 -11.30 -3.24 -14.77
C HIS A 439 -11.22 -4.49 -13.88
N ARG A 440 -10.16 -5.29 -14.09
CA ARG A 440 -9.92 -6.55 -13.39
C ARG A 440 -10.02 -6.45 -11.85
N ALA A 441 -9.59 -5.33 -11.26
CA ALA A 441 -9.51 -5.16 -9.80
C ALA A 441 -10.68 -4.40 -9.17
N ALA A 442 -11.40 -3.58 -9.95
CA ALA A 442 -12.47 -2.72 -9.45
C ALA A 442 -13.51 -2.43 -10.54
N ALA A 443 -14.78 -2.44 -10.17
CA ALA A 443 -15.87 -2.17 -11.10
C ALA A 443 -17.04 -1.45 -10.39
N GLY A 444 -17.87 -0.79 -11.19
CA GLY A 444 -19.15 -0.21 -10.80
C GLY A 444 -20.28 -0.83 -11.61
N MET A 445 -21.46 -0.92 -11.00
CA MET A 445 -22.63 -1.52 -11.65
C MET A 445 -23.95 -0.93 -11.12
N ALA A 446 -25.00 -1.03 -11.93
CA ALA A 446 -26.39 -0.80 -11.54
C ALA A 446 -27.14 -2.14 -11.56
N ILE A 447 -28.08 -2.34 -10.63
CA ILE A 447 -28.86 -3.57 -10.50
C ILE A 447 -30.29 -3.29 -10.04
N GLU A 448 -31.25 -4.02 -10.59
CA GLU A 448 -32.64 -4.03 -10.10
C GLU A 448 -32.72 -4.88 -8.83
N ARG A 449 -33.46 -4.42 -7.81
CA ARG A 449 -33.59 -5.09 -6.52
C ARG A 449 -34.00 -6.56 -6.66
N ASP A 450 -34.97 -6.85 -7.52
CA ASP A 450 -35.50 -8.20 -7.73
C ASP A 450 -34.48 -9.15 -8.41
N ARG A 451 -33.40 -8.63 -9.00
CA ARG A 451 -32.32 -9.43 -9.58
C ARG A 451 -31.15 -9.69 -8.63
N LEU A 452 -31.15 -9.06 -7.46
CA LEU A 452 -30.02 -9.11 -6.53
C LEU A 452 -29.69 -10.53 -6.06
N ASP A 453 -30.70 -11.33 -5.72
CA ASP A 453 -30.49 -12.69 -5.23
C ASP A 453 -29.99 -13.62 -6.34
N GLY A 454 -30.52 -13.48 -7.56
CA GLY A 454 -30.00 -14.19 -8.73
C GLY A 454 -28.54 -13.83 -9.00
N PHE A 455 -28.20 -12.54 -8.91
CA PHE A 455 -26.83 -12.07 -9.05
C PHE A 455 -25.89 -12.64 -7.98
N ARG A 456 -26.31 -12.68 -6.71
CA ARG A 456 -25.54 -13.28 -5.60
C ARG A 456 -25.14 -14.72 -5.92
N GLU A 457 -26.08 -15.52 -6.41
CA GLU A 457 -25.83 -16.93 -6.73
C GLU A 457 -24.97 -17.11 -7.99
N ALA A 458 -25.24 -16.31 -9.03
CA ALA A 458 -24.47 -16.37 -10.27
C ALA A 458 -23.02 -15.93 -10.07
N PHE A 459 -22.79 -14.86 -9.31
CA PHE A 459 -21.46 -14.35 -9.02
C PHE A 459 -20.64 -15.32 -8.16
N GLU A 460 -21.25 -15.91 -7.13
CA GLU A 460 -20.57 -16.93 -6.30
C GLU A 460 -20.23 -18.19 -7.09
N ARG A 461 -21.15 -18.66 -7.94
CA ARG A 461 -20.90 -19.80 -8.81
C ARG A 461 -19.72 -19.55 -9.75
N HIS A 462 -19.69 -18.39 -10.41
CA HIS A 462 -18.57 -18.02 -11.26
C HIS A 462 -17.26 -17.90 -10.48
N ALA A 463 -17.29 -17.31 -9.28
CA ALA A 463 -16.12 -17.24 -8.41
C ALA A 463 -15.59 -18.63 -8.04
N ALA A 464 -16.46 -19.57 -7.67
CA ALA A 464 -16.09 -20.93 -7.33
C ALA A 464 -15.55 -21.75 -8.52
N GLU A 465 -15.96 -21.43 -9.75
CA GLU A 465 -15.44 -22.05 -10.97
C GLU A 465 -14.02 -21.56 -11.34
N VAL A 466 -13.70 -20.30 -11.03
CA VAL A 466 -12.46 -19.64 -11.45
C VAL A 466 -11.38 -19.67 -10.36
N LEU A 467 -11.76 -19.56 -9.09
CA LEU A 467 -10.83 -19.44 -7.98
C LEU A 467 -10.41 -20.80 -7.43
N LEU A 468 -9.09 -20.96 -7.24
CA LEU A 468 -8.51 -22.11 -6.54
C LEU A 468 -8.35 -21.80 -5.05
N PRO A 469 -8.43 -22.80 -4.14
CA PRO A 469 -8.27 -22.58 -2.70
C PRO A 469 -6.99 -21.84 -2.31
N GLU A 470 -5.87 -22.07 -3.01
CA GLU A 470 -4.60 -21.37 -2.78
C GLU A 470 -4.61 -19.89 -3.16
N MET A 471 -5.54 -19.46 -4.02
CA MET A 471 -5.74 -18.04 -4.37
C MET A 471 -6.52 -17.30 -3.29
N LEU A 472 -7.25 -18.03 -2.44
CA LEU A 472 -8.02 -17.51 -1.31
C LEU A 472 -7.16 -17.23 -0.07
N VAL A 473 -5.89 -17.61 -0.11
CA VAL A 473 -4.91 -17.39 0.96
C VAL A 473 -4.07 -16.16 0.62
N PRO A 474 -4.08 -15.11 1.45
CA PRO A 474 -3.23 -13.94 1.24
C PRO A 474 -1.75 -14.35 1.18
N ARG A 475 -0.95 -13.64 0.38
CA ARG A 475 0.50 -13.86 0.31
C ARG A 475 1.25 -12.66 0.87
N GLU A 476 2.25 -12.93 1.70
CA GLU A 476 3.19 -11.91 2.18
C GLU A 476 4.57 -12.18 1.62
N ARG A 477 5.03 -11.28 0.75
CA ARG A 477 6.36 -11.34 0.16
C ARG A 477 7.41 -10.93 1.18
N VAL A 478 8.45 -11.77 1.32
CA VAL A 478 9.62 -11.51 2.17
C VAL A 478 10.73 -10.89 1.33
N ASP A 479 11.17 -9.70 1.71
CA ASP A 479 12.24 -8.98 1.01
C ASP A 479 13.64 -9.38 1.47
N ALA A 480 13.81 -9.80 2.73
CA ALA A 480 15.11 -10.29 3.23
C ALA A 480 14.94 -11.24 4.42
N ILE A 481 15.91 -12.13 4.59
CA ILE A 481 16.04 -12.99 5.76
C ILE A 481 17.11 -12.38 6.67
N VAL A 482 16.78 -12.23 7.95
CA VAL A 482 17.63 -11.53 8.91
C VAL A 482 17.77 -12.31 10.21
N SER A 483 18.92 -12.16 10.86
CA SER A 483 19.13 -12.60 12.22
C SER A 483 18.76 -11.52 13.23
N GLY A 484 18.62 -11.88 14.50
CA GLY A 484 18.36 -10.88 15.54
C GLY A 484 19.49 -9.86 15.74
N GLY A 485 20.72 -10.17 15.33
CA GLY A 485 21.86 -9.24 15.38
C GLY A 485 21.73 -8.06 14.42
N ASP A 486 20.99 -8.23 13.32
CA ASP A 486 20.80 -7.20 12.31
C ASP A 486 19.73 -6.16 12.69
N LEU A 487 18.88 -6.48 13.67
CA LEU A 487 17.67 -5.72 14.00
C LEU A 487 17.97 -4.47 14.84
N GLY A 488 18.99 -3.71 14.45
CA GLY A 488 19.49 -2.51 15.11
C GLY A 488 19.09 -1.20 14.40
N LEU A 489 19.55 -0.08 14.97
CA LEU A 489 19.28 1.26 14.42
C LEU A 489 19.98 1.47 13.07
N GLU A 490 21.19 0.93 12.90
CA GLU A 490 21.97 1.06 11.66
C GLU A 490 21.22 0.48 10.45
N LEU A 491 20.67 -0.73 10.59
CA LEU A 491 19.83 -1.32 9.54
C LEU A 491 18.54 -0.53 9.34
N ALA A 492 17.92 -0.01 10.41
CA ALA A 492 16.72 0.81 10.30
C ALA A 492 16.98 2.09 9.48
N GLU A 493 18.10 2.76 9.70
CA GLU A 493 18.55 3.94 8.95
C GLU A 493 18.91 3.60 7.50
N GLU A 494 19.53 2.44 7.28
CA GLU A 494 19.83 2.00 5.92
C GLU A 494 18.55 1.69 5.12
N LEU A 495 17.56 1.02 5.72
CA LEU A 495 16.30 0.72 5.06
C LEU A 495 15.48 1.98 4.73
N GLU A 496 15.71 3.12 5.41
CA GLU A 496 15.11 4.40 5.01
C GLU A 496 15.58 4.89 3.63
N LYS A 497 16.71 4.39 3.10
CA LYS A 497 17.11 4.67 1.70
C LYS A 497 16.08 4.16 0.68
N LEU A 498 15.21 3.21 1.08
CA LEU A 498 14.09 2.74 0.26
C LEU A 498 12.94 3.75 0.21
N GLU A 499 12.90 4.76 1.09
CA GLU A 499 11.86 5.80 1.06
C GLU A 499 11.98 6.71 -0.18
N PRO A 500 10.86 7.22 -0.72
CA PRO A 500 9.49 7.03 -0.25
C PRO A 500 8.90 5.65 -0.62
N CYS A 501 8.27 4.98 0.35
CA CYS A 501 7.53 3.75 0.16
C CYS A 501 6.06 4.04 -0.20
N GLY A 502 5.45 3.20 -1.05
CA GLY A 502 4.08 3.36 -1.54
C GLY A 502 3.76 2.35 -2.63
N MET A 503 2.86 2.69 -3.54
CA MET A 503 2.57 1.83 -4.70
C MET A 503 3.84 1.62 -5.53
N GLY A 504 4.07 0.38 -6.00
CA GLY A 504 5.30 -0.01 -6.71
C GLY A 504 6.56 -0.13 -5.83
N ASN A 505 6.54 0.36 -4.58
CA ASN A 505 7.65 0.26 -3.64
C ASN A 505 7.16 0.10 -2.19
N PRO A 506 6.62 -1.06 -1.79
CA PRO A 506 6.12 -1.27 -0.44
C PRO A 506 7.25 -1.22 0.61
N ARG A 507 6.91 -0.95 1.87
CA ARG A 507 7.86 -1.06 3.00
C ARG A 507 8.40 -2.49 3.10
N SER A 508 9.69 -2.63 3.39
CA SER A 508 10.37 -3.93 3.40
C SER A 508 9.84 -4.88 4.48
N ARG A 509 9.70 -6.16 4.14
CA ARG A 509 9.35 -7.26 5.04
C ARG A 509 10.57 -8.14 5.30
N LEU A 510 11.01 -8.13 6.56
CA LEU A 510 12.16 -8.92 7.02
C LEU A 510 11.64 -10.18 7.72
N LEU A 511 12.12 -11.36 7.32
CA LEU A 511 11.81 -12.62 7.98
C LEU A 511 12.88 -12.94 9.04
N VAL A 512 12.45 -13.17 10.27
CA VAL A 512 13.27 -13.76 11.33
C VAL A 512 12.84 -15.23 11.50
N PRO A 513 13.62 -16.20 10.99
CA PRO A 513 13.25 -17.62 11.05
C PRO A 513 13.40 -18.17 12.48
N GLY A 514 12.44 -18.99 12.91
CA GLY A 514 12.46 -19.63 14.23
C GLY A 514 12.60 -18.65 15.41
N ALA A 515 12.06 -17.44 15.26
CA ALA A 515 11.99 -16.42 16.30
C ALA A 515 11.20 -16.93 17.52
N ARG A 516 11.51 -16.41 18.71
CA ARG A 516 10.71 -16.65 19.93
C ARG A 516 10.09 -15.35 20.39
N LEU A 517 8.77 -15.32 20.50
CA LEU A 517 8.04 -14.14 20.95
C LEU A 517 7.81 -14.24 22.47
N ARG A 518 8.28 -13.24 23.21
CA ARG A 518 8.37 -13.27 24.68
C ARG A 518 7.71 -12.05 25.32
N ASP A 519 7.24 -12.20 26.55
CA ASP A 519 6.66 -11.13 27.38
C ASP A 519 5.62 -10.26 26.64
N PRO A 520 4.58 -10.84 26.01
CA PRO A 520 3.54 -10.05 25.37
C PRO A 520 2.77 -9.25 26.42
N ARG A 521 2.71 -7.93 26.25
CA ARG A 521 1.99 -7.00 27.12
C ARG A 521 1.04 -6.12 26.34
N PRO A 522 -0.22 -5.94 26.79
CA PRO A 522 -1.17 -5.05 26.15
C PRO A 522 -0.73 -3.59 26.22
N MET A 523 -1.08 -2.83 25.18
CA MET A 523 -0.97 -1.37 25.12
C MET A 523 -2.15 -0.78 24.31
N GLY A 524 -2.39 0.53 24.42
CA GLY A 524 -3.44 1.22 23.66
C GLY A 524 -4.84 0.66 23.91
N ASP A 525 -5.23 0.56 25.19
CA ASP A 525 -6.50 -0.01 25.67
C ASP A 525 -6.68 -1.50 25.32
N GLY A 526 -5.58 -2.24 25.21
CA GLY A 526 -5.59 -3.67 24.87
C GLY A 526 -5.71 -3.98 23.38
N ARG A 527 -5.77 -2.97 22.51
CA ARG A 527 -5.85 -3.15 21.05
C ARG A 527 -4.54 -3.58 20.40
N HIS A 528 -3.43 -3.40 21.09
CA HIS A 528 -2.08 -3.63 20.58
C HIS A 528 -1.26 -4.41 21.61
N LEU A 529 -0.19 -5.06 21.17
CA LEU A 529 0.77 -5.74 22.03
C LEU A 529 2.17 -5.16 21.84
N ARG A 530 2.92 -5.00 22.92
CA ARG A 530 4.38 -4.89 22.91
C ARG A 530 4.99 -6.19 23.42
N PHE A 531 6.11 -6.61 22.87
CA PHE A 531 6.75 -7.88 23.21
C PHE A 531 8.24 -7.84 22.84
N VAL A 532 8.96 -8.92 23.14
CA VAL A 532 10.36 -9.11 22.81
C VAL A 532 10.51 -10.23 21.79
N VAL A 533 11.24 -9.97 20.71
CA VAL A 533 11.62 -10.96 19.70
C VAL A 533 12.99 -11.49 20.06
N GLY A 534 13.09 -12.77 20.38
CA GLY A 534 14.36 -13.48 20.55
C GLY A 534 14.75 -14.22 19.27
N SER A 535 15.99 -14.03 18.82
CA SER A 535 16.60 -14.83 17.74
C SER A 535 18.06 -15.10 18.09
N GLY A 536 18.42 -16.37 18.22
CA GLY A 536 19.70 -16.78 18.81
C GLY A 536 19.86 -16.22 20.24
N GLY A 537 20.93 -15.46 20.46
CA GLY A 537 21.27 -14.79 21.72
C GLY A 537 20.89 -13.32 21.78
N THR A 538 20.31 -12.80 20.72
CA THR A 538 19.92 -11.40 20.59
C THR A 538 18.41 -11.24 20.81
N SER A 539 18.02 -10.07 21.30
CA SER A 539 16.63 -9.73 21.53
C SER A 539 16.33 -8.29 21.14
N ALA A 540 15.18 -8.06 20.50
CA ALA A 540 14.73 -6.74 20.09
C ALA A 540 13.29 -6.48 20.55
N ARG A 541 12.96 -5.20 20.81
CA ARG A 541 11.59 -4.79 21.16
C ARG A 541 10.72 -4.73 19.91
N ALA A 542 9.51 -5.26 20.02
CA ALA A 542 8.55 -5.29 18.94
C ALA A 542 7.15 -4.86 19.38
N VAL A 543 6.35 -4.44 18.41
CA VAL A 543 4.94 -4.08 18.57
C VAL A 543 4.09 -4.79 17.52
N ALA A 544 2.93 -5.28 17.93
CA ALA A 544 1.87 -5.76 17.04
C ALA A 544 0.65 -4.84 17.18
N PHE A 545 0.36 -4.08 16.12
CA PHE A 545 -0.80 -3.19 16.08
C PHE A 545 -2.06 -3.96 15.64
N GLY A 546 -3.22 -3.56 16.14
CA GLY A 546 -4.52 -4.11 15.75
C GLY A 546 -4.76 -5.60 16.07
N CYS A 547 -3.92 -6.24 16.89
CA CYS A 547 -3.92 -7.69 17.08
C CYS A 547 -4.91 -8.21 18.14
N GLY A 548 -5.80 -7.36 18.67
CA GLY A 548 -6.82 -7.78 19.64
C GLY A 548 -6.26 -8.35 20.95
N GLY A 549 -4.99 -8.04 21.27
CA GLY A 549 -4.32 -8.56 22.47
C GLY A 549 -3.75 -9.98 22.32
N GLN A 550 -3.69 -10.54 21.11
CA GLN A 550 -3.15 -11.88 20.86
C GLN A 550 -2.17 -11.87 19.67
N LEU A 551 -1.09 -12.67 19.76
CA LEU A 551 -0.11 -12.81 18.66
C LEU A 551 -0.47 -13.93 17.67
N GLY A 552 -1.51 -14.72 17.95
CA GLY A 552 -1.90 -15.87 17.13
C GLY A 552 -0.96 -17.08 17.22
N VAL A 553 0.06 -17.02 18.09
CA VAL A 553 1.04 -18.08 18.34
C VAL A 553 1.31 -18.21 19.84
N ASP A 554 1.74 -19.39 20.26
CA ASP A 554 2.07 -19.66 21.66
C ASP A 554 3.39 -18.95 22.05
N ALA A 555 3.43 -18.40 23.27
CA ALA A 555 4.61 -17.72 23.77
C ALA A 555 5.81 -18.68 23.86
N GLU A 556 7.00 -18.18 23.55
CA GLU A 556 8.25 -18.96 23.47
C GLU A 556 8.29 -20.06 22.41
N GLU A 557 7.22 -20.39 21.68
CA GLU A 557 7.29 -21.33 20.55
C GLU A 557 8.19 -20.75 19.44
N PRO A 558 9.06 -21.55 18.79
CA PRO A 558 9.76 -21.12 17.58
C PRO A 558 8.76 -20.86 16.44
N VAL A 559 8.78 -19.65 15.90
CA VAL A 559 7.90 -19.20 14.84
C VAL A 559 8.66 -18.51 13.72
N ASP A 560 8.17 -18.63 12.49
CA ASP A 560 8.60 -17.76 11.40
C ASP A 560 7.81 -16.47 11.52
N ALA A 561 8.53 -15.37 11.78
CA ALA A 561 7.91 -14.07 12.03
C ALA A 561 8.47 -13.00 11.09
N THR A 562 7.57 -12.26 10.45
CA THR A 562 7.91 -11.14 9.58
C THR A 562 7.79 -9.82 10.32
N PHE A 563 8.69 -8.89 10.02
CA PHE A 563 8.72 -7.57 10.64
C PHE A 563 8.96 -6.46 9.62
N ARG A 564 8.43 -5.28 9.91
CA ARG A 564 9.03 -4.02 9.44
C ARG A 564 9.96 -3.52 10.53
N LEU A 565 11.13 -3.04 10.13
CA LEU A 565 12.05 -2.33 11.01
C LEU A 565 11.95 -0.84 10.71
N GLU A 566 11.74 -0.02 11.74
CA GLU A 566 11.58 1.43 11.59
C GLU A 566 12.29 2.19 12.70
N ARG A 567 12.68 3.43 12.41
CA ARG A 567 13.16 4.38 13.41
C ARG A 567 11.98 4.94 14.19
N ASN A 568 12.01 4.78 15.50
CA ASN A 568 10.99 5.30 16.39
C ASN A 568 11.54 6.50 17.17
N PHE A 569 10.93 7.67 16.96
CA PHE A 569 11.21 8.88 17.69
C PHE A 569 10.30 8.94 18.92
N TRP A 570 10.86 8.80 20.11
CA TRP A 570 10.09 8.80 21.36
C TRP A 570 10.82 9.55 22.47
N ASN A 571 10.18 10.55 23.08
CA ASN A 571 10.74 11.37 24.16
C ASN A 571 12.14 11.95 23.86
N GLY A 572 12.40 12.32 22.61
CA GLY A 572 13.69 12.86 22.17
C GLY A 572 14.79 11.82 21.92
N ALA A 573 14.52 10.53 22.11
CA ALA A 573 15.39 9.43 21.72
C ALA A 573 14.95 8.82 20.39
N VAL A 574 15.92 8.30 19.63
CA VAL A 574 15.69 7.51 18.41
C VAL A 574 16.08 6.07 18.70
N GLU A 575 15.13 5.16 18.60
CA GLU A 575 15.34 3.72 18.85
C GLU A 575 14.83 2.89 17.68
N PRO A 576 15.43 1.72 17.38
CA PRO A 576 14.85 0.79 16.42
C PRO A 576 13.58 0.17 17.00
N ARG A 577 12.53 0.05 16.18
CA ARG A 577 11.30 -0.65 16.52
C ARG A 577 10.97 -1.69 15.46
N LEU A 578 10.69 -2.90 15.91
CA LEU A 578 10.10 -3.93 15.06
C LEU A 578 8.57 -3.82 15.12
N VAL A 579 7.93 -3.82 13.95
CA VAL A 579 6.47 -3.91 13.82
C VAL A 579 6.15 -5.26 13.19
N LEU A 580 5.45 -6.11 13.94
CA LEU A 580 5.05 -7.43 13.48
C LEU A 580 4.18 -7.30 12.22
N GLY A 581 4.55 -8.05 11.18
CA GLY A 581 3.64 -8.39 10.08
C GLY A 581 2.80 -9.58 10.52
N HIS A 582 3.38 -10.76 10.46
CA HIS A 582 2.73 -12.02 10.81
C HIS A 582 3.70 -12.94 11.56
N ALA A 583 3.14 -13.83 12.37
CA ALA A 583 3.87 -14.93 12.99
C ALA A 583 3.13 -16.24 12.70
N ARG A 584 3.86 -17.27 12.29
CA ARG A 584 3.31 -18.62 12.08
C ARG A 584 4.24 -19.67 12.67
N ARG A 585 3.67 -20.81 13.06
CA ARG A 585 4.48 -21.98 13.43
C ARG A 585 5.41 -22.37 12.28
N CYS A 586 6.65 -22.73 12.60
CA CYS A 586 7.58 -23.25 11.62
C CYS A 586 6.99 -24.53 10.98
N SER A 587 7.03 -24.62 9.66
CA SER A 587 6.60 -25.80 8.90
C SER A 587 7.75 -26.24 7.97
N PRO A 588 8.82 -26.81 8.54
CA PRO A 588 10.01 -27.14 7.78
C PRO A 588 9.83 -28.37 6.88
N ASP A 589 10.48 -28.34 5.72
CA ASP A 589 10.65 -29.51 4.85
C ASP A 589 11.53 -30.58 5.51
N ALA A 590 11.68 -31.74 4.85
CA ALA A 590 12.59 -32.77 5.34
C ALA A 590 14.06 -32.30 5.30
N ILE A 591 14.87 -32.80 6.25
CA ILE A 591 16.34 -32.70 6.20
C ILE A 591 16.87 -34.04 5.71
N GLU A 592 17.61 -34.04 4.60
CA GLU A 592 18.26 -35.24 4.06
C GLU A 592 19.57 -35.49 4.81
N VAL A 593 19.73 -36.61 5.49
CA VAL A 593 20.97 -36.95 6.21
C VAL A 593 21.85 -37.82 5.32
N LEU A 594 23.09 -37.40 5.07
CA LEU A 594 23.98 -38.03 4.09
C LEU A 594 25.17 -38.74 4.74
N GLY A 595 25.44 -39.97 4.31
CA GLY A 595 26.70 -40.67 4.61
C GLY A 595 26.96 -40.95 6.09
N GLU A 596 25.97 -40.74 6.96
CA GLU A 596 26.12 -40.97 8.39
C GLU A 596 26.23 -42.48 8.69
N PRO A 597 27.23 -42.89 9.49
CA PRO A 597 27.36 -44.29 9.89
C PRO A 597 26.27 -44.68 10.90
N ASP A 598 25.91 -45.97 10.93
CA ASP A 598 24.88 -46.51 11.84
C ASP A 598 25.21 -46.26 13.33
N ASP A 599 26.50 -46.23 13.68
CA ASP A 599 27.01 -45.83 15.00
C ASP A 599 28.03 -44.69 14.85
N TYR A 600 27.51 -43.46 14.86
CA TYR A 600 28.30 -42.23 14.76
C TYR A 600 29.36 -42.12 15.87
N LEU A 601 29.03 -42.46 17.12
CA LEU A 601 29.96 -42.33 18.24
C LEU A 601 31.11 -43.32 18.12
N ALA A 602 30.83 -44.59 17.80
CA ALA A 602 31.89 -45.57 17.59
C ALA A 602 32.77 -45.23 16.37
N ALA A 603 32.18 -44.73 15.29
CA ALA A 603 32.93 -44.34 14.09
C ALA A 603 33.80 -43.09 14.32
N ALA A 604 33.27 -42.06 15.00
CA ALA A 604 33.99 -40.82 15.27
C ALA A 604 35.11 -40.99 16.33
N LEU A 605 34.91 -41.90 17.30
CA LEU A 605 35.89 -42.21 18.35
C LEU A 605 36.90 -43.28 17.93
N GLY A 606 36.60 -44.08 16.92
CA GLY A 606 37.46 -45.18 16.44
C GLY A 606 38.68 -44.73 15.62
N SER A 607 38.78 -43.44 15.26
CA SER A 607 39.82 -42.93 14.34
C SER A 607 40.86 -41.98 14.94
N SER A 608 40.79 -41.62 16.23
CA SER A 608 41.80 -40.74 16.87
C SER A 608 41.95 -41.02 18.37
N GLU A 609 43.19 -41.09 18.87
CA GLU A 609 43.48 -40.87 20.29
C GLU A 609 43.13 -39.42 20.64
N LEU A 610 41.95 -39.20 21.23
CA LEU A 610 41.50 -37.88 21.67
C LEU A 610 42.08 -37.58 23.04
N ASP A 611 43.03 -36.66 23.11
CA ASP A 611 43.42 -36.02 24.36
C ASP A 611 42.27 -35.07 24.75
N VAL A 612 41.41 -35.51 25.67
CA VAL A 612 40.21 -34.76 26.08
C VAL A 612 40.65 -33.74 27.14
N PRO A 613 40.73 -32.43 26.82
CA PRO A 613 40.98 -31.43 27.84
C PRO A 613 39.85 -31.46 28.89
N PRO A 614 40.12 -31.09 30.14
CA PRO A 614 39.10 -31.06 31.18
C PRO A 614 37.91 -30.20 30.73
N SER A 615 36.70 -30.73 30.92
CA SER A 615 35.45 -30.06 30.57
C SER A 615 35.47 -28.63 31.09
N PRO A 616 35.38 -27.60 30.23
CA PRO A 616 35.31 -26.23 30.70
C PRO A 616 34.09 -26.10 31.61
N ALA A 617 34.24 -25.39 32.74
CA ALA A 617 33.12 -25.06 33.61
C ALA A 617 31.96 -24.53 32.76
N GLN A 618 30.72 -24.96 33.05
CA GLN A 618 29.51 -24.61 32.31
C GLN A 618 29.44 -23.10 32.04
N SER A 619 30.02 -22.67 30.92
CA SER A 619 29.83 -21.35 30.35
C SER A 619 28.38 -21.33 29.91
N GLY A 620 27.63 -20.32 30.36
CA GLY A 620 26.26 -20.10 29.89
C GLY A 620 26.17 -20.24 28.37
N ALA A 621 25.01 -20.69 27.88
CA ALA A 621 24.78 -21.01 26.47
C ALA A 621 25.38 -19.93 25.54
N ARG A 622 26.54 -20.22 24.95
CA ARG A 622 27.18 -19.31 24.00
C ARG A 622 26.33 -19.31 22.73
N THR A 623 25.95 -18.12 22.30
CA THR A 623 25.24 -17.97 21.04
C THR A 623 26.24 -18.05 19.91
N MET A 624 26.00 -18.98 18.99
CA MET A 624 26.79 -19.15 17.79
C MET A 624 26.31 -18.18 16.72
N LEU A 625 27.22 -17.35 16.21
CA LEU A 625 27.00 -16.41 15.12
C LEU A 625 28.13 -16.56 14.09
N ASP A 626 27.86 -16.31 12.82
CA ASP A 626 28.91 -16.22 11.78
C ASP A 626 29.68 -14.88 11.88
N ARG A 627 30.65 -14.67 10.98
CA ARG A 627 31.45 -13.42 10.95
C ARG A 627 30.63 -12.16 10.63
N ARG A 628 29.44 -12.33 10.07
CA ARG A 628 28.47 -11.25 9.78
C ARG A 628 27.46 -11.08 10.92
N GLY A 629 27.61 -11.81 12.02
CA GLY A 629 26.67 -11.78 13.15
C GLY A 629 25.39 -12.59 12.92
N GLN A 630 25.32 -13.41 11.87
CA GLN A 630 24.14 -14.20 11.54
C GLN A 630 24.02 -15.47 12.37
N SER A 631 22.79 -15.80 12.79
CA SER A 631 22.52 -17.09 13.40
C SER A 631 22.57 -18.23 12.37
N PRO A 632 22.90 -19.47 12.76
CA PRO A 632 22.88 -20.61 11.84
C PRO A 632 21.55 -20.82 11.10
N LEU A 633 20.41 -20.53 11.75
CA LEU A 633 19.09 -20.60 11.12
C LEU A 633 18.92 -19.55 10.02
N ALA A 634 19.36 -18.32 10.27
CA ALA A 634 19.30 -17.24 9.28
C ALA A 634 20.19 -17.57 8.07
N VAL A 635 21.41 -18.06 8.30
CA VAL A 635 22.34 -18.45 7.21
C VAL A 635 21.78 -19.60 6.37
N LEU A 636 21.25 -20.65 7.01
CA LEU A 636 20.63 -21.77 6.29
C LEU A 636 19.41 -21.30 5.49
N CYS A 637 18.53 -20.51 6.11
CA CYS A 637 17.33 -20.02 5.46
C CYS A 637 17.67 -19.10 4.27
N ASP A 638 18.67 -18.22 4.43
CA ASP A 638 19.18 -17.37 3.35
C ASP A 638 19.75 -18.21 2.20
N ALA A 639 20.60 -19.19 2.49
CA ALA A 639 21.17 -20.10 1.49
C ALA A 639 20.11 -20.93 0.76
N ILE A 640 19.07 -21.41 1.45
CA ILE A 640 17.95 -22.12 0.82
C ILE A 640 17.16 -21.17 -0.09
N SER A 641 17.02 -19.91 0.35
CA SER A 641 16.27 -18.90 -0.40
C SER A 641 16.98 -18.39 -1.66
N THR A 642 18.16 -18.88 -2.01
CA THR A 642 18.75 -18.65 -3.34
C THR A 642 18.14 -19.58 -4.40
N GLY A 643 17.48 -20.66 -3.96
CA GLY A 643 16.95 -21.74 -4.81
C GLY A 643 17.97 -22.83 -5.17
N GLY A 644 19.23 -22.71 -4.73
CA GLY A 644 20.25 -23.74 -4.91
C GLY A 644 20.19 -24.84 -3.84
N GLU A 645 20.70 -26.05 -4.16
CA GLU A 645 20.82 -27.12 -3.17
C GLU A 645 21.84 -26.72 -2.08
N VAL A 646 21.48 -26.93 -0.81
CA VAL A 646 22.29 -26.57 0.36
C VAL A 646 22.78 -27.81 1.09
N LEU A 647 24.09 -27.87 1.36
CA LEU A 647 24.72 -28.83 2.26
C LEU A 647 25.14 -28.14 3.55
N ALA A 648 24.50 -28.51 4.65
CA ALA A 648 24.94 -28.17 5.99
C ALA A 648 25.98 -29.20 6.48
N VAL A 649 27.15 -28.72 6.88
CA VAL A 649 28.22 -29.55 7.44
C VAL A 649 28.35 -29.27 8.93
N CYS A 650 28.40 -30.31 9.76
CA CYS A 650 28.47 -30.15 11.21
C CYS A 650 29.39 -31.16 11.88
N ALA A 651 29.68 -30.94 13.17
CA ALA A 651 30.43 -31.91 13.96
C ALA A 651 29.59 -33.17 14.21
N ASP A 652 28.37 -33.01 14.70
CA ASP A 652 27.48 -34.10 15.15
C ASP A 652 26.10 -33.95 14.50
N ALA A 653 25.85 -34.74 13.45
CA ALA A 653 24.62 -34.67 12.67
C ALA A 653 23.37 -35.08 13.48
N PRO A 654 23.34 -36.20 14.23
CA PRO A 654 22.20 -36.54 15.09
C PRO A 654 21.81 -35.44 16.08
N ARG A 655 22.80 -34.82 16.75
CA ARG A 655 22.57 -33.72 17.69
C ARG A 655 22.02 -32.49 16.99
N ARG A 656 22.60 -32.08 15.85
CA ARG A 656 22.13 -30.92 15.09
C ARG A 656 20.73 -31.14 14.50
N LEU A 657 20.44 -32.34 14.02
CA LEU A 657 19.14 -32.71 13.48
C LEU A 657 18.02 -32.51 14.52
N THR A 658 18.25 -32.92 15.77
CA THR A 658 17.27 -32.74 16.86
C THR A 658 16.90 -31.27 17.10
N GLY A 659 17.87 -30.36 16.97
CA GLY A 659 17.65 -28.92 17.16
C GLY A 659 17.08 -28.20 15.93
N LEU A 660 17.40 -28.66 14.71
CA LEU A 660 17.03 -28.02 13.45
C LEU A 660 15.66 -28.47 12.95
N ARG A 661 15.36 -29.77 13.03
CA ARG A 661 14.12 -30.38 12.50
C ARG A 661 12.81 -29.68 12.90
N PRO A 662 12.62 -29.14 14.12
CA PRO A 662 11.38 -28.42 14.44
C PRO A 662 11.32 -26.98 13.90
N ARG A 663 12.39 -26.47 13.27
CA ARG A 663 12.51 -25.04 12.90
C ARG A 663 12.82 -24.81 11.42
N ILE A 664 13.61 -25.67 10.80
CA ILE A 664 14.08 -25.49 9.42
C ILE A 664 14.32 -26.85 8.74
N GLY A 665 14.22 -26.87 7.41
CA GLY A 665 14.42 -28.05 6.57
C GLY A 665 14.70 -27.66 5.12
N GLY A 666 14.68 -28.62 4.20
CA GLY A 666 14.91 -28.35 2.77
C GLY A 666 16.39 -28.28 2.37
N PHE A 667 17.25 -28.93 3.15
CA PHE A 667 18.69 -29.01 2.90
C PHE A 667 19.22 -30.38 3.31
N ALA A 668 20.44 -30.70 2.88
CA ALA A 668 21.14 -31.90 3.30
C ALA A 668 22.06 -31.63 4.50
N LEU A 669 22.18 -32.58 5.41
CA LEU A 669 23.04 -32.52 6.60
C LEU A 669 24.07 -33.64 6.56
N VAL A 670 25.33 -33.30 6.78
CA VAL A 670 26.44 -34.26 6.84
C VAL A 670 27.41 -33.91 7.96
N SER A 671 27.98 -34.91 8.63
CA SER A 671 29.08 -34.72 9.57
C SER A 671 30.41 -34.49 8.85
N TYR A 672 31.36 -33.78 9.47
CA TYR A 672 32.72 -33.69 8.90
C TYR A 672 33.35 -35.07 8.70
N HIS A 673 33.08 -36.01 9.61
CA HIS A 673 33.58 -37.37 9.49
C HIS A 673 33.04 -38.07 8.23
N ALA A 674 31.73 -37.99 7.97
CA ALA A 674 31.13 -38.56 6.76
C ALA A 674 31.65 -37.86 5.49
N LEU A 675 31.79 -36.53 5.51
CA LEU A 675 32.28 -35.76 4.37
C LEU A 675 33.75 -36.06 4.03
N VAL A 676 34.60 -36.27 5.04
CA VAL A 676 36.01 -36.69 4.82
C VAL A 676 36.10 -38.09 4.22
N ARG A 677 35.18 -38.99 4.56
CA ARG A 677 35.14 -40.36 4.00
C ARG A 677 34.70 -40.39 2.55
N ASP A 678 33.77 -39.53 2.15
CA ASP A 678 33.38 -39.35 0.75
C ASP A 678 33.15 -37.88 0.38
N PRO A 679 34.21 -37.18 -0.06
CA PRO A 679 34.11 -35.77 -0.45
C PRO A 679 33.15 -35.50 -1.61
N ARG A 680 32.86 -36.50 -2.45
CA ARG A 680 31.98 -36.36 -3.62
C ARG A 680 30.54 -36.04 -3.24
N VAL A 681 30.16 -36.33 -1.99
CA VAL A 681 28.86 -35.93 -1.42
C VAL A 681 28.65 -34.41 -1.54
N GLY A 682 29.72 -33.61 -1.46
CA GLY A 682 29.64 -32.16 -1.58
C GLY A 682 29.46 -31.61 -3.00
N GLU A 683 29.76 -32.40 -4.04
CA GLU A 683 29.88 -31.91 -5.43
C GLU A 683 28.54 -31.46 -6.05
N ARG A 684 27.41 -31.97 -5.55
CA ARG A 684 26.07 -31.62 -6.08
C ARG A 684 25.52 -30.30 -5.53
N PHE A 685 26.11 -29.73 -4.49
CA PHE A 685 25.52 -28.63 -3.74
C PHE A 685 26.03 -27.26 -4.19
N ALA A 686 25.11 -26.33 -4.42
CA ALA A 686 25.43 -24.95 -4.76
C ALA A 686 25.96 -24.16 -3.55
N HIS A 687 25.50 -24.52 -2.34
CA HIS A 687 25.90 -23.87 -1.10
C HIS A 687 26.39 -24.89 -0.08
N VAL A 688 27.47 -24.53 0.62
CA VAL A 688 27.97 -25.28 1.78
C VAL A 688 27.94 -24.37 3.00
N VAL A 689 27.23 -24.79 4.04
CA VAL A 689 27.11 -24.06 5.31
C VAL A 689 27.76 -24.87 6.42
N ALA A 690 28.90 -24.41 6.92
CA ALA A 690 29.58 -25.01 8.06
C ALA A 690 28.94 -24.54 9.39
N LEU A 691 28.18 -25.41 10.05
CA LEU A 691 27.49 -25.12 11.31
C LEU A 691 28.43 -25.14 12.52
N ASP A 692 29.47 -25.97 12.47
CA ASP A 692 30.44 -26.19 13.55
C ASP A 692 31.85 -26.18 12.95
N PRO A 693 32.40 -25.05 12.47
CA PRO A 693 33.72 -25.04 11.83
C PRO A 693 34.79 -25.65 12.78
N PRO A 694 35.63 -26.57 12.28
CA PRO A 694 36.59 -27.34 13.08
C PRO A 694 37.70 -26.49 13.72
#